data_AF-A0A943GPV8-F1
#
_entry.id   AF-A0A943GPV8-F1
#
_cell.length_a   1.000
_cell.length_b   1.000
_cell.length_c   1.000
_cell.angle_alpha   90.00
_cell.angle_beta   90.00
_cell.angle_gamma   90.00
#
_symmetry.space_group_name_H-M   'P 1'
#
loop_
_entity.id
_entity.type
_entity.pdbx_description
1 polymer ?
#
loop_
_entity_poly.entity_id
_entity_poly.type
_entity_poly.pdbx_seq_one_letter_code
_entity_poly.pdbx_strand_id
1 'polypeptide(L)'
;MSRRTTELLLLIAAAFPVTLLYAMYVVTTGAALSFQTLAVPLGLFAAFAAAHIGVRIFAPGADPAILPVVFTLSGIGITFVTRLQPDASLGQVIFLFLGVALMVGTLAVVKNLEVVKRYKYVLGIAGIILLVLPMFIGTEIYGSKLWIKIGGFQFQPGEFAKVLIVLFLAGYLAENRELLSISNRTVLGIKFPRLRLLYPLFIVWGVCLLVVAFERDLGSALLFYTIFLIMLYVATGRVSYVIIGLALLAVGAFGMYQIMSHVQVRVAIWLDPFSDAQNLGYQIVQSLFSLADGGLAGVGIGKGMADIIPVAASDMIFAAIGEEMGLLGGSAVLLLFMLFAVRGLTTAARAKSDLAAFSAAGLTAAISFQAFTIVGGVTKLIPLTGVTLPFMSQGGSSLLASFVIVALLLRAGDEATGRSTEIANTSTDLATAGYRTTVRGSHMRRPALDTPESGLLGRVALANRLTRTVFLFTALFAVLIGNITYIQVIKASEYQDMPSNNHTINKARFIKRGSIITADGLTLAESIQQADGTYARSYPNGNLAAHVVGYYSQQYGTMGIENTQNDTLTGSKDYSSWQNALNSLAGISEPGNSVQLTIDSRIQRAAEQALAGRVGAIVALDPRSGAVLAWASAPTFDNTNIQAAIEAANASGGADTSMYDRATLALYTPGSTFKVLTLASALENGLATLDTIYDSPGRMEIGGADVVSIGERGHGKISLAKAFALSSNTVFGQVADGLGAEKLVATARAFGYGQQLGLDFTTAASVMPNPEEMTEWELAWAGAGQPVGQGHTPGPQATVMQNALMAATIANNGIAMNPYVVSQILAPDGTVLKTTRGHSLGQAVGSGTAEQVKQAMLDVVQNGTGSAAAIAGVKVAGKTGTAETNNANANSTFVGFAPYDTPTVAIAVVIEQNAKGEESAAAVGGQVLRAALATQGL
;
A
#
# COMPACT_ATOMS: atom_id res chain seq x y z
N MET A 1 -13.34 -46.58 14.12
CA MET A 1 -12.51 -45.91 15.15
C MET A 1 -13.41 -45.25 16.18
N SER A 2 -13.03 -45.26 17.47
CA SER A 2 -13.77 -44.49 18.48
C SER A 2 -13.55 -42.99 18.26
N ARG A 3 -14.53 -42.15 18.61
CA ARG A 3 -14.43 -40.68 18.47
C ARG A 3 -13.18 -40.12 19.15
N ARG A 4 -12.82 -40.63 20.33
CA ARG A 4 -11.62 -40.22 21.06
C ARG A 4 -10.33 -40.62 20.34
N THR A 5 -10.31 -41.75 19.64
CA THR A 5 -9.16 -42.11 18.77
C THR A 5 -9.05 -41.15 17.60
N THR A 6 -10.19 -40.78 16.98
CA THR A 6 -10.21 -39.76 15.92
C THR A 6 -9.71 -38.40 16.43
N GLU A 7 -10.14 -37.97 17.62
CA GLU A 7 -9.64 -36.74 18.23
C GLU A 7 -8.12 -36.79 18.45
N LEU A 8 -7.60 -37.89 18.99
CA LEU A 8 -6.16 -38.05 19.20
C LEU A 8 -5.39 -37.96 17.87
N LEU A 9 -5.87 -38.63 16.82
CA LEU A 9 -5.23 -38.56 15.50
C LEU A 9 -5.28 -37.15 14.91
N LEU A 10 -6.39 -36.43 15.09
CA LEU A 10 -6.50 -35.03 14.66
C LEU A 10 -5.60 -34.10 15.47
N LEU A 11 -5.42 -34.34 16.78
CA LEU A 11 -4.45 -33.61 17.60
C LEU A 11 -3.02 -33.85 17.12
N ILE A 12 -2.66 -35.09 16.80
CA ILE A 12 -1.34 -35.43 16.24
C ILE A 12 -1.15 -34.77 14.87
N ALA A 13 -2.18 -34.79 14.02
CA ALA A 13 -2.13 -34.11 12.71
C ALA A 13 -1.97 -32.59 12.86
N ALA A 14 -2.67 -31.98 13.82
CA ALA A 14 -2.56 -30.56 14.13
C ALA A 14 -1.23 -30.17 14.80
N ALA A 15 -0.58 -31.10 15.52
CA ALA A 15 0.72 -30.88 16.15
C ALA A 15 1.79 -30.48 15.14
N PHE A 16 1.79 -31.11 13.96
CA PHE A 16 2.81 -30.89 12.93
C PHE A 16 2.92 -29.42 12.48
N PRO A 17 1.85 -28.75 11.99
CA PRO A 17 1.95 -27.34 11.58
C PRO A 17 2.26 -26.40 12.76
N VAL A 18 1.78 -26.68 13.98
CA VAL A 18 2.09 -25.86 15.16
C VAL A 18 3.56 -25.98 15.55
N THR A 19 4.13 -27.19 15.57
CA THR A 19 5.55 -27.40 15.83
C THR A 19 6.41 -26.77 14.75
N LEU A 20 6.01 -26.90 13.47
CA LEU A 20 6.72 -26.27 12.35
C LEU A 20 6.74 -24.75 12.48
N LEU A 21 5.59 -24.13 12.79
CA LEU A 21 5.49 -22.69 13.02
C LEU A 21 6.42 -22.23 14.15
N TYR A 22 6.42 -22.95 15.28
CA TYR A 22 7.29 -22.64 16.41
C TYR A 22 8.78 -22.83 16.06
N ALA A 23 9.13 -23.90 15.35
CA ALA A 23 10.49 -24.16 14.91
C ALA A 23 10.98 -23.06 13.95
N MET A 24 10.14 -22.62 13.01
CA MET A 24 10.45 -21.49 12.13
C MET A 24 10.74 -20.22 12.93
N TYR A 25 9.92 -19.89 13.93
CA TYR A 25 10.17 -18.77 14.83
C TYR A 25 11.54 -18.87 15.53
N VAL A 26 11.89 -20.03 16.11
CA VAL A 26 13.18 -20.19 16.81
C VAL A 26 14.35 -20.00 15.85
N VAL A 27 14.25 -20.56 14.65
CA VAL A 27 15.30 -20.46 13.62
C VAL A 27 15.46 -19.03 13.12
N THR A 28 14.37 -18.32 12.82
CA THR A 28 14.44 -16.98 12.22
C THR A 28 14.85 -15.91 13.21
N THR A 29 14.50 -16.04 14.48
CA THR A 29 14.86 -15.07 15.52
C THR A 29 16.23 -15.33 16.17
N GLY A 30 16.88 -16.46 15.85
CA GLY A 30 18.14 -16.85 16.48
C GLY A 30 18.02 -17.14 17.97
N ALA A 31 16.80 -17.40 18.47
CA ALA A 31 16.55 -17.66 19.87
C ALA A 31 17.33 -18.89 20.35
N ALA A 32 18.09 -18.74 21.44
CA ALA A 32 18.86 -19.84 21.99
C ALA A 32 17.94 -20.97 22.46
N LEU A 33 18.20 -22.19 22.00
CA LEU A 33 17.53 -23.40 22.46
C LEU A 33 17.82 -23.62 23.95
N SER A 34 16.89 -23.17 24.78
CA SER A 34 16.92 -23.23 26.23
C SER A 34 15.65 -23.91 26.74
N PHE A 35 15.68 -24.31 28.02
CA PHE A 35 14.50 -24.84 28.69
C PHE A 35 13.32 -23.84 28.63
N GLN A 36 13.58 -22.53 28.71
CA GLN A 36 12.55 -21.50 28.60
C GLN A 36 11.89 -21.48 27.22
N THR A 37 12.67 -21.53 26.14
CA THR A 37 12.12 -21.59 24.77
C THR A 37 11.37 -22.91 24.52
N LEU A 38 11.85 -24.05 24.99
CA LEU A 38 11.15 -25.32 24.78
C LEU A 38 9.94 -25.51 25.71
N ALA A 39 9.90 -24.83 26.86
CA ALA A 39 8.79 -24.93 27.81
C ALA A 39 7.45 -24.49 27.20
N VAL A 40 7.45 -23.56 26.25
CA VAL A 40 6.23 -23.06 25.60
C VAL A 40 5.54 -24.14 24.76
N PRO A 41 6.16 -24.72 23.71
CA PRO A 41 5.53 -25.78 22.93
C PRO A 41 5.28 -27.02 23.78
N LEU A 42 6.20 -27.42 24.66
CA LEU A 42 6.00 -28.58 25.55
C LEU A 42 4.81 -28.37 26.49
N GLY A 43 4.66 -27.17 27.06
CA GLY A 43 3.54 -26.79 27.91
C GLY A 43 2.21 -26.84 27.16
N LEU A 44 2.17 -26.34 25.93
CA LEU A 44 0.99 -26.45 25.05
C LEU A 44 0.60 -27.91 24.80
N PHE A 45 1.55 -28.76 24.42
CA PHE A 45 1.29 -30.19 24.18
C PHE A 45 0.82 -30.91 25.45
N ALA A 46 1.45 -30.64 26.59
CA ALA A 46 1.06 -31.21 27.87
C ALA A 46 -0.36 -30.77 28.29
N ALA A 47 -0.69 -29.49 28.13
CA ALA A 47 -2.02 -28.96 28.44
C ALA A 47 -3.10 -29.63 27.57
N PHE A 48 -2.88 -29.76 26.25
CA PHE A 48 -3.87 -30.40 25.39
C PHE A 48 -3.92 -31.93 25.50
N ALA A 49 -2.83 -32.58 25.91
CA ALA A 49 -2.87 -33.98 26.32
C ALA A 49 -3.75 -34.18 27.57
N ALA A 50 -3.61 -33.31 28.57
CA ALA A 50 -4.48 -33.31 29.76
C ALA A 50 -5.94 -33.02 29.39
N ALA A 51 -6.18 -32.06 28.49
CA ALA A 51 -7.50 -31.76 27.94
C ALA A 51 -8.11 -33.02 27.27
N HIS A 52 -7.36 -33.69 26.39
CA HIS A 52 -7.80 -34.90 25.70
C HIS A 52 -8.16 -36.02 26.68
N ILE A 53 -7.32 -36.27 27.69
CA ILE A 53 -7.59 -37.24 28.76
C ILE A 53 -8.88 -36.87 29.51
N GLY A 54 -9.04 -35.59 29.88
CA GLY A 54 -10.25 -35.10 30.55
C GLY A 54 -11.52 -35.32 29.71
N VAL A 55 -11.48 -35.01 28.41
CA VAL A 55 -12.63 -35.25 27.52
C VAL A 55 -12.88 -36.75 27.35
N ARG A 56 -11.83 -37.58 27.29
CA ARG A 56 -11.96 -39.05 27.21
C ARG A 56 -12.66 -39.65 28.43
N ILE A 57 -12.42 -39.09 29.62
CA ILE A 57 -13.04 -39.54 30.87
C ILE A 57 -14.46 -38.99 31.01
N PHE A 58 -14.64 -37.68 30.85
CA PHE A 58 -15.87 -37.01 31.23
C PHE A 58 -16.88 -36.81 30.09
N ALA A 59 -16.45 -36.86 28.83
CA ALA A 59 -17.30 -36.59 27.65
C ALA A 59 -16.90 -37.46 26.43
N PRO A 60 -16.90 -38.80 26.55
CA PRO A 60 -16.38 -39.70 25.52
C PRO A 60 -17.11 -39.62 24.17
N GLY A 61 -18.39 -39.25 24.18
CA GLY A 61 -19.26 -39.09 23.02
C GLY A 61 -19.17 -37.74 22.32
N ALA A 62 -18.44 -36.77 22.89
CA ALA A 62 -18.32 -35.42 22.33
C ALA A 62 -17.80 -35.39 20.88
N ASP A 63 -17.95 -34.26 20.21
CA ASP A 63 -17.43 -34.05 18.87
C ASP A 63 -15.89 -34.13 18.87
N PRO A 64 -15.25 -34.97 18.03
CA PRO A 64 -13.79 -35.14 18.05
C PRO A 64 -13.00 -34.03 17.35
N ALA A 65 -13.65 -33.07 16.68
CA ALA A 65 -12.97 -32.02 15.92
C ALA A 65 -12.78 -30.71 16.71
N ILE A 66 -13.57 -30.47 17.76
CA ILE A 66 -13.54 -29.19 18.50
C ILE A 66 -12.19 -28.97 19.18
N LEU A 67 -11.68 -29.96 19.93
CA LEU A 67 -10.43 -29.82 20.68
C LEU A 67 -9.19 -29.65 19.77
N PRO A 68 -9.02 -30.40 18.65
CA PRO A 68 -7.94 -30.16 17.68
C PRO A 68 -7.95 -28.77 17.03
N VAL A 69 -9.14 -28.22 16.73
CA VAL A 69 -9.27 -26.87 16.18
C VAL A 69 -8.80 -25.84 17.22
N VAL A 70 -9.25 -25.97 18.46
CA VAL A 70 -8.82 -25.10 19.57
C VAL A 70 -7.32 -25.24 19.84
N PHE A 71 -6.76 -26.45 19.75
CA PHE A 71 -5.31 -26.68 19.84
C PHE A 71 -4.54 -25.90 18.78
N THR A 72 -4.99 -25.95 17.52
CA THR A 72 -4.31 -25.27 16.41
C THR A 72 -4.35 -23.75 16.58
N LEU A 73 -5.53 -23.20 16.93
CA LEU A 73 -5.69 -21.77 17.19
C LEU A 73 -4.82 -21.31 18.37
N SER A 74 -4.85 -22.03 19.49
CA SER A 74 -3.99 -21.73 20.65
C SER A 74 -2.51 -21.87 20.35
N GLY A 75 -2.12 -22.83 19.51
CA GLY A 75 -0.73 -23.03 19.11
C GLY A 75 -0.19 -21.90 18.25
N ILE A 76 -0.97 -21.45 17.26
CA ILE A 76 -0.62 -20.26 16.45
C ILE A 76 -0.53 -19.03 17.36
N GLY A 77 -1.56 -18.81 18.19
CA GLY A 77 -1.61 -17.67 19.11
C GLY A 77 -0.43 -17.60 20.08
N ILE A 78 -0.13 -18.69 20.80
CA ILE A 78 0.99 -18.74 21.74
C ILE A 78 2.33 -18.55 21.02
N THR A 79 2.49 -19.07 19.80
CA THR A 79 3.72 -18.85 19.02
C THR A 79 3.90 -17.36 18.71
N PHE A 80 2.85 -16.70 18.22
CA PHE A 80 2.89 -15.25 17.94
C PHE A 80 3.03 -14.42 19.22
N VAL A 81 2.32 -14.74 20.31
CA VAL A 81 2.48 -14.02 21.59
C VAL A 81 3.91 -14.18 22.13
N THR A 82 4.51 -15.36 22.01
CA THR A 82 5.92 -15.59 22.41
C THR A 82 6.89 -14.80 21.53
N ARG A 83 6.57 -14.69 20.24
CA ARG A 83 7.36 -13.92 19.28
C ARG A 83 7.25 -12.41 19.51
N LEU A 84 6.04 -11.90 19.78
CA LEU A 84 5.74 -10.47 19.91
C LEU A 84 6.02 -9.93 21.31
N GLN A 85 5.83 -10.75 22.35
CA GLN A 85 6.03 -10.35 23.74
C GLN A 85 6.62 -11.51 24.56
N PRO A 86 7.93 -11.80 24.39
CA PRO A 86 8.60 -12.93 25.03
C PRO A 86 8.40 -12.98 26.55
N ASP A 87 8.44 -11.83 27.23
CA ASP A 87 8.27 -11.72 28.69
C ASP A 87 6.89 -12.17 29.18
N ALA A 88 5.86 -12.10 28.33
CA ALA A 88 4.50 -12.51 28.66
C ALA A 88 4.21 -13.99 28.35
N SER A 89 5.11 -14.68 27.66
CA SER A 89 4.90 -16.05 27.17
C SER A 89 4.62 -17.06 28.29
N LEU A 90 5.37 -17.00 29.39
CA LEU A 90 5.15 -17.86 30.56
C LEU A 90 3.78 -17.63 31.20
N GLY A 91 3.36 -16.37 31.30
CA GLY A 91 2.02 -16.01 31.81
C GLY A 91 0.93 -16.62 30.94
N GLN A 92 1.07 -16.55 29.61
CA GLN A 92 0.12 -17.13 28.67
C GLN A 92 0.03 -18.66 28.78
N VAL A 93 1.16 -19.35 28.96
CA VAL A 93 1.17 -20.81 29.20
C VAL A 93 0.46 -21.15 30.51
N ILE A 94 0.67 -20.38 31.58
CA ILE A 94 -0.05 -20.57 32.85
C ILE A 94 -1.57 -20.41 32.65
N PHE A 95 -2.00 -19.35 31.95
CA PHE A 95 -3.42 -19.16 31.63
C PHE A 95 -3.99 -20.28 30.76
N LEU A 96 -3.21 -20.86 29.86
CA LEU A 96 -3.61 -22.04 29.09
C LEU A 96 -3.86 -23.24 30.01
N PHE A 97 -2.94 -23.55 30.93
CA PHE A 97 -3.13 -24.63 31.91
C PHE A 97 -4.34 -24.39 32.81
N LEU A 98 -4.52 -23.16 33.30
CA LEU A 98 -5.71 -22.78 34.08
C LEU A 98 -6.98 -22.92 33.25
N GLY A 99 -6.95 -22.55 31.97
CA GLY A 99 -8.06 -22.70 31.04
C GLY A 99 -8.45 -24.16 30.83
N VAL A 100 -7.46 -25.03 30.56
CA VAL A 100 -7.67 -26.48 30.47
C VAL A 100 -8.19 -27.06 31.79
N ALA A 101 -7.63 -26.66 32.92
CA ALA A 101 -8.09 -27.11 34.23
C ALA A 101 -9.56 -26.71 34.48
N LEU A 102 -9.94 -25.47 34.15
CA LEU A 102 -11.33 -25.01 34.20
C LEU A 102 -12.23 -25.76 33.22
N MET A 103 -11.73 -26.08 32.01
CA MET A 103 -12.47 -26.89 31.04
C MET A 103 -12.79 -28.28 31.61
N VAL A 104 -11.77 -28.98 32.12
CA VAL A 104 -11.91 -30.32 32.70
C VAL A 104 -12.77 -30.28 33.97
N GLY A 105 -12.58 -29.28 34.83
CA GLY A 105 -13.41 -29.07 36.01
C GLY A 105 -14.87 -28.81 35.66
N THR A 106 -15.14 -27.99 34.65
CA THR A 106 -16.49 -27.73 34.14
C THR A 106 -17.12 -29.02 33.60
N LEU A 107 -16.38 -29.83 32.84
CA LEU A 107 -16.86 -31.14 32.38
C LEU A 107 -17.17 -32.08 33.55
N ALA A 108 -16.33 -32.11 34.59
CA ALA A 108 -16.55 -32.97 35.75
C ALA A 108 -17.78 -32.56 36.59
N VAL A 109 -18.00 -31.25 36.76
CA VAL A 109 -19.11 -30.69 37.56
C VAL A 109 -20.43 -30.69 36.78
N VAL A 110 -20.41 -30.22 35.54
CA VAL A 110 -21.61 -30.12 34.69
C VAL A 110 -21.83 -31.45 34.00
N LYS A 111 -22.48 -32.38 34.70
CA LYS A 111 -22.80 -33.72 34.17
C LYS A 111 -23.96 -33.74 33.18
N ASN A 112 -24.90 -32.79 33.32
CA ASN A 112 -26.06 -32.67 32.45
C ASN A 112 -26.45 -31.19 32.31
N LEU A 113 -26.55 -30.69 31.07
CA LEU A 113 -26.96 -29.32 30.80
C LEU A 113 -28.39 -29.02 31.25
N GLU A 114 -29.27 -30.02 31.38
CA GLU A 114 -30.64 -29.85 31.91
C GLU A 114 -30.69 -29.29 33.34
N VAL A 115 -29.62 -29.44 34.12
CA VAL A 115 -29.54 -28.81 35.45
C VAL A 115 -29.54 -27.28 35.34
N VAL A 116 -28.98 -26.72 34.26
CA VAL A 116 -28.97 -25.27 33.98
C VAL A 116 -30.40 -24.71 33.93
N LYS A 117 -31.38 -25.49 33.45
CA LYS A 117 -32.79 -25.09 33.37
C LYS A 117 -33.35 -24.64 34.72
N ARG A 118 -32.98 -25.34 35.80
CA ARG A 118 -33.44 -25.05 37.17
C ARG A 118 -32.84 -23.75 37.72
N TYR A 119 -31.64 -23.39 37.29
CA TYR A 119 -30.89 -22.25 37.81
C TYR A 119 -30.79 -21.07 36.82
N LYS A 120 -31.53 -21.08 35.70
CA LYS A 120 -31.42 -20.07 34.63
C LYS A 120 -31.46 -18.62 35.15
N TYR A 121 -32.38 -18.29 36.06
CA TYR A 121 -32.47 -16.93 36.61
C TYR A 121 -31.31 -16.58 37.53
N VAL A 122 -30.80 -17.55 38.30
CA VAL A 122 -29.60 -17.37 39.12
C VAL A 122 -28.40 -17.08 38.23
N LEU A 123 -28.24 -17.82 37.13
CA LEU A 123 -27.18 -17.58 36.14
C LEU A 123 -27.32 -16.22 35.46
N GLY A 124 -28.55 -15.82 35.10
CA GLY A 124 -28.81 -14.50 34.51
C GLY A 124 -28.47 -13.35 35.46
N ILE A 125 -28.91 -13.44 36.73
CA ILE A 125 -28.58 -12.45 37.76
C ILE A 125 -27.08 -12.42 38.03
N ALA A 126 -26.44 -13.58 38.16
CA ALA A 126 -24.98 -13.65 38.35
C ALA A 126 -24.22 -13.03 37.16
N GLY A 127 -24.69 -13.26 35.93
CA GLY A 127 -24.14 -12.62 34.74
C GLY A 127 -24.26 -11.09 34.78
N ILE A 128 -25.43 -10.56 35.17
CA ILE A 128 -25.62 -9.11 35.33
C ILE A 128 -24.71 -8.56 36.44
N ILE A 129 -24.61 -9.24 37.58
CA ILE A 129 -23.71 -8.82 38.68
C ILE A 129 -22.27 -8.74 38.18
N LEU A 130 -21.81 -9.75 37.44
CA LEU A 130 -20.47 -9.74 36.86
C LEU A 130 -20.27 -8.60 35.85
N LEU A 131 -21.27 -8.27 35.02
CA LEU A 131 -21.21 -7.10 34.13
C LEU A 131 -21.21 -5.78 34.88
N VAL A 132 -21.92 -5.67 36.00
CA VAL A 132 -22.01 -4.42 36.75
C VAL A 132 -20.78 -4.21 37.65
N LEU A 133 -20.09 -5.28 38.03
CA LEU A 133 -19.00 -5.26 39.00
C LEU A 133 -17.86 -4.27 38.63
N PRO A 134 -17.37 -4.19 37.38
CA PRO A 134 -16.32 -3.24 36.99
C PRO A 134 -16.73 -1.77 37.13
N MET A 135 -18.03 -1.47 37.08
CA MET A 135 -18.52 -0.10 37.28
C MET A 135 -18.20 0.44 38.68
N PHE A 136 -18.14 -0.44 39.69
CA PHE A 136 -17.92 -0.07 41.09
C PHE A 136 -16.46 -0.21 41.52
N ILE A 137 -15.78 -1.27 41.09
CA ILE A 137 -14.42 -1.62 41.56
C ILE A 137 -13.40 -1.81 40.43
N GLY A 138 -13.80 -1.50 39.18
CA GLY A 138 -12.94 -1.64 38.02
C GLY A 138 -11.95 -0.50 37.87
N THR A 139 -10.81 -0.80 37.25
CA THR A 139 -9.78 0.16 36.87
C THR A 139 -10.02 0.65 35.45
N GLU A 140 -9.94 1.97 35.24
CA GLU A 140 -10.05 2.57 33.92
C GLU A 140 -8.75 2.39 33.14
N ILE A 141 -8.84 1.79 31.95
CA ILE A 141 -7.72 1.55 31.04
C ILE A 141 -8.18 1.99 29.64
N TYR A 142 -7.43 2.89 29.00
CA TYR A 142 -7.76 3.48 27.69
C TYR A 142 -9.19 4.05 27.59
N GLY A 143 -9.73 4.56 28.71
CA GLY A 143 -11.06 5.19 28.77
C GLY A 143 -12.25 4.24 28.99
N SER A 144 -12.00 2.93 29.17
CA SER A 144 -13.02 1.92 29.48
C SER A 144 -12.78 1.28 30.86
N LYS A 145 -13.86 1.07 31.63
CA LYS A 145 -13.81 0.47 32.98
C LYS A 145 -14.24 -0.99 32.94
N LEU A 146 -13.36 -1.85 32.43
CA LEU A 146 -13.67 -3.27 32.18
C LEU A 146 -12.93 -4.25 33.09
N TRP A 147 -11.80 -3.82 33.65
CA TRP A 147 -10.82 -4.69 34.30
C TRP A 147 -10.84 -4.55 35.81
N ILE A 148 -10.71 -5.65 36.53
CA ILE A 148 -10.49 -5.67 37.98
C ILE A 148 -9.07 -6.20 38.23
N LYS A 149 -8.29 -5.47 39.02
CA LYS A 149 -6.95 -5.87 39.43
C LYS A 149 -7.00 -6.52 40.81
N ILE A 150 -6.58 -7.78 40.92
CA ILE A 150 -6.47 -8.51 42.18
C ILE A 150 -5.03 -9.03 42.30
N GLY A 151 -4.22 -8.37 43.14
CA GLY A 151 -2.80 -8.65 43.23
C GLY A 151 -2.08 -8.41 41.89
N GLY A 152 -1.25 -9.38 41.47
CA GLY A 152 -0.55 -9.34 40.17
C GLY A 152 -1.39 -9.76 38.95
N PHE A 153 -2.67 -10.10 39.12
CA PHE A 153 -3.53 -10.60 38.05
C PHE A 153 -4.58 -9.57 37.64
N GLN A 154 -4.86 -9.50 36.33
CA GLN A 154 -5.95 -8.72 35.75
C GLN A 154 -7.08 -9.67 35.34
N PHE A 155 -8.30 -9.33 35.72
CA PHE A 155 -9.49 -10.13 35.47
C PHE A 155 -10.58 -9.28 34.82
N GLN A 156 -11.18 -9.78 33.74
CA GLN A 156 -12.33 -9.18 33.06
C GLN A 156 -13.60 -10.00 33.34
N PRO A 157 -14.46 -9.56 34.28
CA PRO A 157 -15.70 -10.27 34.64
C PRO A 157 -16.66 -10.47 33.46
N GLY A 158 -16.71 -9.51 32.53
CA GLY A 158 -17.61 -9.52 31.38
C GLY A 158 -17.45 -10.76 30.49
N GLU A 159 -16.24 -11.33 30.39
CA GLU A 159 -15.98 -12.54 29.62
C GLU A 159 -16.73 -13.76 30.18
N PHE A 160 -16.81 -13.88 31.51
CA PHE A 160 -17.58 -14.93 32.18
C PHE A 160 -19.08 -14.61 32.18
N ALA A 161 -19.45 -13.34 32.34
CA ALA A 161 -20.84 -12.91 32.27
C ALA A 161 -21.51 -13.30 30.94
N LYS A 162 -20.78 -13.19 29.83
CA LYS A 162 -21.21 -13.64 28.50
C LYS A 162 -21.65 -15.10 28.50
N VAL A 163 -20.88 -15.99 29.13
CA VAL A 163 -21.21 -17.41 29.22
C VAL A 163 -22.51 -17.60 30.03
N LEU A 164 -22.62 -16.95 31.18
CA LEU A 164 -23.79 -17.08 32.06
C LEU A 164 -25.08 -16.54 31.41
N ILE A 165 -24.98 -15.41 30.71
CA ILE A 165 -26.11 -14.80 30.00
C ILE A 165 -26.56 -15.71 28.85
N VAL A 166 -25.63 -16.30 28.09
CA VAL A 166 -25.98 -17.28 27.04
C VAL A 166 -26.71 -18.49 27.64
N LEU A 167 -26.26 -19.01 28.78
CA LEU A 167 -26.93 -20.12 29.46
C LEU A 167 -28.32 -19.74 29.98
N PHE A 168 -28.50 -18.52 30.50
CA PHE A 168 -29.81 -17.98 30.86
C PHE A 168 -30.74 -17.89 29.65
N LEU A 169 -30.27 -17.30 28.54
CA LEU A 169 -31.04 -17.17 27.30
C LEU A 169 -31.45 -18.55 26.78
N ALA A 170 -30.53 -19.51 26.76
CA ALA A 170 -30.82 -20.88 26.35
C ALA A 170 -31.89 -21.52 27.24
N GLY A 171 -31.75 -21.38 28.57
CA GLY A 171 -32.73 -21.83 29.57
C GLY A 171 -34.13 -21.27 29.36
N TYR A 172 -34.21 -19.96 29.21
CA TYR A 172 -35.47 -19.25 29.05
C TYR A 172 -36.15 -19.55 27.71
N LEU A 173 -35.38 -19.56 26.62
CA LEU A 173 -35.89 -19.87 25.28
C LEU A 173 -36.32 -21.33 25.14
N ALA A 174 -35.61 -22.28 25.76
CA ALA A 174 -35.98 -23.69 25.77
C ALA A 174 -37.32 -23.94 26.49
N GLU A 175 -37.61 -23.22 27.57
CA GLU A 175 -38.88 -23.35 28.28
C GLU A 175 -40.07 -22.75 27.55
N ASN A 176 -39.85 -21.66 26.83
CA ASN A 176 -40.93 -20.88 26.20
C ASN A 176 -41.04 -21.13 24.69
N ARG A 177 -40.28 -22.08 24.14
CA ARG A 177 -40.16 -22.31 22.69
C ARG A 177 -41.49 -22.44 21.96
N GLU A 178 -42.37 -23.33 22.44
CA GLU A 178 -43.68 -23.60 21.80
C GLU A 178 -44.58 -22.35 21.80
N LEU A 179 -44.57 -21.62 22.91
CA LEU A 179 -45.35 -20.39 23.07
C LEU A 179 -44.78 -19.21 22.26
N LEU A 180 -43.48 -19.23 21.97
CA LEU A 180 -42.78 -18.21 21.18
C LEU A 180 -42.87 -18.47 19.66
N SER A 181 -43.06 -19.72 19.22
CA SER A 181 -43.25 -20.07 17.80
C SER A 181 -44.67 -19.77 17.29
N ILE A 182 -45.68 -19.83 18.16
CA ILE A 182 -47.09 -19.56 17.83
C ILE A 182 -47.32 -18.03 17.86
N SER A 183 -47.64 -17.44 16.70
CA SER A 183 -47.96 -16.01 16.57
C SER A 183 -49.46 -15.83 16.32
N ASN A 184 -50.11 -14.98 17.13
CA ASN A 184 -51.56 -14.77 17.10
C ASN A 184 -52.00 -13.47 16.41
N ARG A 185 -51.09 -12.57 15.98
CA ARG A 185 -51.45 -11.25 15.46
C ARG A 185 -50.60 -10.82 14.27
N THR A 186 -51.23 -10.57 13.12
CA THR A 186 -50.61 -10.00 11.91
C THR A 186 -50.96 -8.52 11.80
N VAL A 187 -49.95 -7.65 11.66
CA VAL A 187 -50.12 -6.21 11.38
C VAL A 187 -49.18 -5.86 10.22
N LEU A 188 -49.70 -5.25 9.16
CA LEU A 188 -48.93 -4.89 7.94
C LEU A 188 -48.13 -6.07 7.31
N GLY A 189 -48.73 -7.27 7.26
CA GLY A 189 -48.04 -8.47 6.73
C GLY A 189 -46.97 -9.05 7.65
N ILE A 190 -46.65 -8.39 8.76
CA ILE A 190 -45.66 -8.82 9.75
C ILE A 190 -46.38 -9.50 10.93
N LYS A 191 -45.92 -10.72 11.27
CA LYS A 191 -46.43 -11.51 12.41
C LYS A 191 -45.80 -11.03 13.71
N PHE A 192 -46.60 -10.47 14.62
CA PHE A 192 -46.16 -9.99 15.92
C PHE A 192 -46.34 -11.07 17.01
N PRO A 193 -45.34 -11.26 17.89
CA PRO A 193 -45.43 -12.19 19.02
C PRO A 193 -46.26 -11.60 20.17
N ARG A 194 -46.58 -12.46 21.13
CA ARG A 194 -47.02 -12.02 22.46
C ARG A 194 -45.83 -11.35 23.16
N LEU A 195 -45.75 -10.02 23.11
CA LEU A 195 -44.70 -9.21 23.77
C LEU A 195 -44.48 -9.61 25.23
N ARG A 196 -45.53 -10.08 25.92
CA ARG A 196 -45.48 -10.57 27.30
C ARG A 196 -44.46 -11.68 27.55
N LEU A 197 -44.24 -12.56 26.58
CA LEU A 197 -43.26 -13.66 26.67
C LEU A 197 -41.83 -13.22 26.35
N LEU A 198 -41.67 -12.02 25.77
CA LEU A 198 -40.36 -11.47 25.44
C LEU A 198 -39.89 -10.42 26.47
N TYR A 199 -40.75 -9.95 27.39
CA TYR A 199 -40.35 -8.92 28.37
C TYR A 199 -39.14 -9.34 29.22
N PRO A 200 -39.06 -10.54 29.82
CA PRO A 200 -37.90 -10.89 30.64
C PRO A 200 -36.60 -10.97 29.82
N LEU A 201 -36.70 -11.42 28.57
CA LEU A 201 -35.60 -11.43 27.60
C LEU A 201 -35.13 -10.00 27.30
N PHE A 202 -36.05 -9.10 26.94
CA PHE A 202 -35.74 -7.70 26.63
C PHE A 202 -35.25 -6.90 27.84
N ILE A 203 -35.72 -7.20 29.06
CA ILE A 203 -35.24 -6.55 30.28
C ILE A 203 -33.79 -6.94 30.54
N VAL A 204 -33.47 -8.24 30.61
CA VAL A 204 -32.09 -8.70 30.84
C VAL A 204 -31.16 -8.18 29.76
N TRP A 205 -31.57 -8.30 28.50
CA TRP A 205 -30.82 -7.78 27.36
C TRP A 205 -30.63 -6.26 27.41
N GLY A 206 -31.68 -5.49 27.70
CA GLY A 206 -31.61 -4.04 27.80
C GLY A 206 -30.72 -3.57 28.94
N VAL A 207 -30.77 -4.24 30.10
CA VAL A 207 -29.85 -4.00 31.22
C VAL A 207 -28.41 -4.30 30.79
N CYS A 208 -28.14 -5.41 30.12
CA CYS A 208 -26.79 -5.73 29.65
C CYS A 208 -26.25 -4.67 28.70
N LEU A 209 -27.04 -4.24 27.71
CA LEU A 209 -26.63 -3.20 26.76
C LEU A 209 -26.40 -1.85 27.44
N LEU A 210 -27.25 -1.49 28.41
CA LEU A 210 -27.12 -0.25 29.17
C LEU A 210 -25.83 -0.27 30.00
N VAL A 211 -25.56 -1.35 30.73
CA VAL A 211 -24.34 -1.49 31.54
C VAL A 211 -23.10 -1.37 30.67
N VAL A 212 -23.05 -2.10 29.56
CA VAL A 212 -21.89 -2.11 28.66
C VAL A 212 -21.71 -0.75 27.94
N ALA A 213 -22.81 -0.04 27.65
CA ALA A 213 -22.76 1.33 27.15
C ALA A 213 -22.14 2.30 28.18
N PHE A 214 -22.46 2.15 29.47
CA PHE A 214 -21.84 2.93 30.55
C PHE A 214 -20.36 2.57 30.77
N GLU A 215 -19.98 1.31 30.55
CA GLU A 215 -18.58 0.87 30.57
C GLU A 215 -17.78 1.35 29.35
N ARG A 216 -18.45 1.96 28.36
CA ARG A 216 -17.88 2.41 27.08
C ARG A 216 -17.24 1.27 26.28
N ASP A 217 -17.87 0.09 26.27
CA ASP A 217 -17.39 -1.09 25.55
C ASP A 217 -18.33 -1.46 24.39
N LEU A 218 -18.14 -0.78 23.26
CA LEU A 218 -18.94 -1.03 22.05
C LEU A 218 -18.77 -2.45 21.52
N GLY A 219 -17.59 -3.05 21.72
CA GLY A 219 -17.29 -4.40 21.27
C GLY A 219 -18.20 -5.40 21.96
N SER A 220 -18.18 -5.43 23.29
CA SER A 220 -19.07 -6.29 24.07
C SER A 220 -20.54 -5.98 23.78
N ALA A 221 -20.94 -4.71 23.60
CA ALA A 221 -22.33 -4.36 23.30
C ALA A 221 -22.80 -5.01 21.99
N LEU A 222 -22.00 -4.90 20.93
CA LEU A 222 -22.27 -5.54 19.63
C LEU A 222 -22.31 -7.07 19.75
N LEU A 223 -21.41 -7.66 20.54
CA LEU A 223 -21.39 -9.12 20.79
C LEU A 223 -22.66 -9.58 21.51
N PHE A 224 -23.01 -8.98 22.65
CA PHE A 224 -24.22 -9.31 23.41
C PHE A 224 -25.49 -9.14 22.58
N TYR A 225 -25.57 -8.05 21.82
CA TYR A 225 -26.69 -7.77 20.94
C TYR A 225 -26.87 -8.87 19.88
N THR A 226 -25.78 -9.22 19.21
CA THR A 226 -25.81 -10.18 18.10
C THR A 226 -26.06 -11.60 18.59
N ILE A 227 -25.44 -12.00 19.70
CA ILE A 227 -25.71 -13.30 20.35
C ILE A 227 -27.19 -13.41 20.69
N PHE A 228 -27.78 -12.38 21.28
CA PHE A 228 -29.21 -12.35 21.59
C PHE A 228 -30.07 -12.54 20.34
N LEU A 229 -29.81 -11.80 19.26
CA LEU A 229 -30.55 -11.93 18.00
C LEU A 229 -30.42 -13.33 17.38
N ILE A 230 -29.21 -13.90 17.36
CA ILE A 230 -28.96 -15.24 16.83
C ILE A 230 -29.75 -16.27 17.65
N MET A 231 -29.69 -16.21 18.99
CA MET A 231 -30.41 -17.13 19.85
C MET A 231 -31.93 -16.98 19.71
N LEU A 232 -32.43 -15.74 19.61
CA LEU A 232 -33.84 -15.48 19.36
C LEU A 232 -34.29 -16.06 18.02
N TYR A 233 -33.48 -15.93 16.96
CA TYR A 233 -33.76 -16.53 15.66
C TYR A 233 -33.77 -18.06 15.72
N VAL A 234 -32.76 -18.67 16.34
CA VAL A 234 -32.65 -20.14 16.46
C VAL A 234 -33.87 -20.69 17.22
N ALA A 235 -34.29 -20.02 18.29
CA ALA A 235 -35.44 -20.44 19.08
C ALA A 235 -36.79 -20.25 18.36
N THR A 236 -36.98 -19.11 17.68
CA THR A 236 -38.30 -18.73 17.12
C THR A 236 -38.49 -19.11 15.66
N GLY A 237 -37.41 -19.19 14.88
CA GLY A 237 -37.41 -19.40 13.43
C GLY A 237 -37.94 -18.22 12.60
N ARG A 238 -38.10 -17.04 13.20
CA ARG A 238 -38.73 -15.86 12.57
C ARG A 238 -37.65 -14.88 12.08
N VAL A 239 -37.50 -14.77 10.76
CA VAL A 239 -36.58 -13.79 10.13
C VAL A 239 -36.99 -12.34 10.44
N SER A 240 -38.29 -12.08 10.62
CA SER A 240 -38.78 -10.73 10.99
C SER A 240 -38.16 -10.20 12.28
N TYR A 241 -37.87 -11.05 13.27
CA TYR A 241 -37.21 -10.61 14.51
C TYR A 241 -35.76 -10.20 14.28
N VAL A 242 -35.09 -10.84 13.33
CA VAL A 242 -33.73 -10.46 12.93
C VAL A 242 -33.77 -9.11 12.21
N ILE A 243 -34.70 -8.90 11.27
CA ILE A 243 -34.83 -7.64 10.53
C ILE A 243 -35.15 -6.47 11.49
N ILE A 244 -36.13 -6.65 12.38
CA ILE A 244 -36.49 -5.64 13.39
C ILE A 244 -35.31 -5.39 14.32
N GLY A 245 -34.61 -6.45 14.74
CA GLY A 245 -33.39 -6.35 15.54
C GLY A 245 -32.31 -5.54 14.85
N LEU A 246 -31.99 -5.83 13.59
CA LEU A 246 -30.99 -5.07 12.83
C LEU A 246 -31.38 -3.59 12.68
N ALA A 247 -32.67 -3.29 12.47
CA ALA A 247 -33.16 -1.91 12.45
C ALA A 247 -32.98 -1.22 13.81
N LEU A 248 -33.31 -1.90 14.92
CA LEU A 248 -33.09 -1.37 16.27
C LEU A 248 -31.60 -1.21 16.60
N LEU A 249 -30.73 -2.10 16.11
CA LEU A 249 -29.28 -1.97 16.24
C LEU A 249 -28.78 -0.71 15.53
N ALA A 250 -29.26 -0.45 14.31
CA ALA A 250 -28.90 0.74 13.55
C ALA A 250 -29.35 2.02 14.25
N VAL A 251 -30.58 2.04 14.79
CA VAL A 251 -31.09 3.17 15.59
C VAL A 251 -30.25 3.36 16.86
N GLY A 252 -29.90 2.27 17.56
CA GLY A 252 -29.05 2.32 18.75
C GLY A 252 -27.64 2.83 18.43
N ALA A 253 -27.01 2.33 17.37
CA ALA A 253 -25.70 2.77 16.90
C ALA A 253 -25.70 4.25 16.51
N PHE A 254 -26.74 4.71 15.81
CA PHE A 254 -26.93 6.13 15.50
C PHE A 254 -27.09 6.97 16.77
N GLY A 255 -27.93 6.53 17.73
CA GLY A 255 -28.08 7.22 19.01
C GLY A 255 -26.75 7.33 19.78
N MET A 256 -25.96 6.26 19.82
CA MET A 256 -24.64 6.25 20.46
C MET A 256 -23.65 7.17 19.74
N TYR A 257 -23.67 7.21 18.41
CA TYR A 257 -22.87 8.14 17.62
C TYR A 257 -23.19 9.61 17.94
N GLN A 258 -24.46 9.94 18.21
CA GLN A 258 -24.85 11.32 18.56
C GLN A 258 -24.44 11.74 19.97
N ILE A 259 -24.34 10.79 20.92
CA ILE A 259 -24.14 11.09 22.34
C ILE A 259 -22.68 10.90 22.78
N MET A 260 -21.91 10.03 22.11
CA MET A 260 -20.57 9.64 22.56
C MET A 260 -19.48 10.04 21.56
N SER A 261 -18.62 10.98 21.96
CA SER A 261 -17.48 11.44 21.14
C SER A 261 -16.53 10.31 20.74
N HIS A 262 -16.30 9.32 21.60
CA HIS A 262 -15.42 8.19 21.25
C HIS A 262 -15.99 7.33 20.10
N VAL A 263 -17.32 7.24 19.97
CA VAL A 263 -17.97 6.51 18.86
C VAL A 263 -17.73 7.28 17.57
N GLN A 264 -17.89 8.60 17.61
CA GLN A 264 -17.65 9.48 16.46
C GLN A 264 -16.21 9.35 15.95
N VAL A 265 -15.23 9.36 16.85
CA VAL A 265 -13.81 9.17 16.51
C VAL A 265 -13.57 7.80 15.88
N ARG A 266 -14.11 6.70 16.44
CA ARG A 266 -13.98 5.35 15.86
C ARG A 266 -14.61 5.25 14.47
N VAL A 267 -15.76 5.91 14.25
CA VAL A 267 -16.42 5.95 12.93
C VAL A 267 -15.63 6.79 11.93
N ALA A 268 -15.10 7.95 12.34
CA ALA A 268 -14.27 8.80 11.49
C ALA A 268 -12.99 8.07 11.04
N ILE A 269 -12.28 7.43 11.98
CA ILE A 269 -11.11 6.59 11.69
C ILE A 269 -11.50 5.42 10.78
N TRP A 270 -12.65 4.79 10.98
CA TRP A 270 -13.10 3.69 10.11
C TRP A 270 -13.38 4.15 8.68
N LEU A 271 -13.94 5.34 8.47
CA LEU A 271 -14.19 5.88 7.13
C LEU A 271 -12.87 6.27 6.45
N ASP A 272 -12.07 7.12 7.10
CA ASP A 272 -10.81 7.63 6.57
C ASP A 272 -9.68 7.62 7.62
N PRO A 273 -9.02 6.47 7.82
CA PRO A 273 -7.92 6.35 8.77
C PRO A 273 -6.65 7.08 8.30
N PHE A 274 -6.54 7.40 7.01
CA PHE A 274 -5.34 8.01 6.44
C PHE A 274 -5.30 9.52 6.61
N SER A 275 -6.46 10.16 6.86
CA SER A 275 -6.56 11.59 7.21
C SER A 275 -5.66 12.00 8.39
N ASP A 276 -5.45 11.09 9.35
CA ASP A 276 -4.54 11.25 10.49
C ASP A 276 -3.80 9.94 10.77
N ALA A 277 -3.01 9.51 9.77
CA ALA A 277 -2.32 8.22 9.77
C ALA A 277 -1.28 8.06 10.90
N GLN A 278 -0.77 9.16 11.46
CA GLN A 278 0.28 9.14 12.48
C GLN A 278 -0.24 9.26 13.92
N ASN A 279 -1.50 9.66 14.14
CA ASN A 279 -2.08 9.77 15.48
C ASN A 279 -3.35 8.92 15.60
N LEU A 280 -4.53 9.48 15.36
CA LEU A 280 -5.81 8.81 15.64
C LEU A 280 -6.01 7.56 14.77
N GLY A 281 -5.59 7.61 13.50
CA GLY A 281 -5.70 6.50 12.56
C GLY A 281 -4.59 5.44 12.67
N TYR A 282 -3.55 5.72 13.47
CA TYR A 282 -2.30 4.95 13.49
C TYR A 282 -2.51 3.44 13.65
N GLN A 283 -3.33 3.02 14.62
CA GLN A 283 -3.56 1.59 14.88
C GLN A 283 -4.13 0.85 13.65
N ILE A 284 -5.06 1.46 12.91
CA ILE A 284 -5.66 0.85 11.73
C ILE A 284 -4.75 0.96 10.51
N VAL A 285 -4.07 2.09 10.34
CA VAL A 285 -3.12 2.27 9.23
C VAL A 285 -1.98 1.25 9.31
N GLN A 286 -1.36 1.06 10.47
CA GLN A 286 -0.29 0.08 10.64
C GLN A 286 -0.78 -1.36 10.37
N SER A 287 -2.01 -1.69 10.78
CA SER A 287 -2.64 -2.97 10.43
C SER A 287 -2.78 -3.17 8.92
N LEU A 288 -3.25 -2.15 8.20
CA LEU A 288 -3.44 -2.21 6.75
C LEU A 288 -2.10 -2.32 6.01
N PHE A 289 -1.07 -1.59 6.44
CA PHE A 289 0.30 -1.72 5.90
C PHE A 289 0.87 -3.12 6.15
N SER A 290 0.73 -3.65 7.37
CA SER A 290 1.18 -5.01 7.71
C SER A 290 0.47 -6.08 6.88
N LEU A 291 -0.85 -5.95 6.71
CA LEU A 291 -1.61 -6.87 5.88
C LEU A 291 -1.18 -6.76 4.41
N ALA A 292 -1.05 -5.55 3.86
CA ALA A 292 -0.59 -5.33 2.49
C ALA A 292 0.77 -6.01 2.22
N ASP A 293 1.68 -5.90 3.18
CA ASP A 293 3.01 -6.50 3.14
C ASP A 293 3.03 -8.02 3.12
N GLY A 294 2.03 -8.68 3.68
CA GLY A 294 1.98 -10.13 3.76
C GLY A 294 1.80 -10.83 2.41
N GLY A 295 1.18 -10.20 1.41
CA GLY A 295 0.92 -10.82 0.12
C GLY A 295 0.27 -12.22 0.23
N LEU A 296 0.61 -13.14 -0.68
CA LEU A 296 0.02 -14.49 -0.67
C LEU A 296 0.59 -15.42 0.41
N ALA A 297 1.91 -15.43 0.59
CA ALA A 297 2.63 -16.42 1.40
C ALA A 297 3.16 -15.87 2.74
N GLY A 298 3.11 -14.56 2.93
CA GLY A 298 3.69 -13.87 4.08
C GLY A 298 5.12 -13.43 3.81
N VAL A 299 5.62 -12.50 4.63
CA VAL A 299 7.03 -12.10 4.63
C VAL A 299 7.94 -13.11 5.34
N GLY A 300 7.35 -14.14 5.96
CA GLY A 300 8.04 -15.16 6.74
C GLY A 300 7.97 -14.91 8.25
N ILE A 301 7.91 -16.00 9.02
CA ILE A 301 7.77 -15.96 10.48
C ILE A 301 8.96 -15.25 11.12
N GLY A 302 8.70 -14.28 11.99
CA GLY A 302 9.73 -13.48 12.66
C GLY A 302 10.31 -12.35 11.81
N LYS A 303 9.99 -12.28 10.51
CA LYS A 303 10.52 -11.28 9.57
C LYS A 303 9.58 -10.09 9.32
N GLY A 304 8.35 -10.14 9.85
CA GLY A 304 7.39 -9.04 9.78
C GLY A 304 7.73 -7.91 10.75
N MET A 305 7.19 -6.72 10.49
CA MET A 305 7.38 -5.52 11.30
C MET A 305 6.26 -5.39 12.34
N ALA A 306 5.89 -6.47 13.02
CA ALA A 306 4.81 -6.39 14.00
C ALA A 306 5.11 -5.48 15.20
N ASP A 307 6.37 -5.10 15.42
CA ASP A 307 6.77 -4.17 16.49
C ASP A 307 6.21 -2.75 16.30
N ILE A 308 5.88 -2.36 15.07
CA ILE A 308 5.23 -1.06 14.78
C ILE A 308 3.70 -1.15 14.79
N ILE A 309 3.12 -2.36 14.93
CA ILE A 309 1.68 -2.55 15.11
C ILE A 309 1.33 -2.31 16.58
N PRO A 310 0.51 -1.29 16.91
CA PRO A 310 0.13 -1.04 18.30
C PRO A 310 -0.62 -2.22 18.89
N VAL A 311 -0.20 -2.66 20.08
CA VAL A 311 -0.87 -3.72 20.84
C VAL A 311 -0.96 -5.06 20.08
N ALA A 312 0.04 -5.35 19.23
CA ALA A 312 0.12 -6.54 18.37
C ALA A 312 -0.14 -7.87 19.08
N ALA A 313 0.26 -8.03 20.35
CA ALA A 313 0.05 -9.28 21.07
C ALA A 313 -1.40 -9.53 21.53
N SER A 314 -2.26 -8.50 21.55
CA SER A 314 -3.66 -8.62 22.01
C SER A 314 -4.67 -8.47 20.86
N ASP A 315 -5.32 -7.33 20.70
CA ASP A 315 -6.41 -7.09 19.75
C ASP A 315 -5.93 -7.05 18.28
N MET A 316 -4.67 -6.70 18.03
CA MET A 316 -4.10 -6.58 16.67
C MET A 316 -3.32 -7.82 16.19
N ILE A 317 -3.34 -8.94 16.92
CA ILE A 317 -2.53 -10.14 16.60
C ILE A 317 -2.78 -10.71 15.20
N PHE A 318 -3.99 -10.53 14.67
CA PHE A 318 -4.33 -11.00 13.34
C PHE A 318 -3.58 -10.23 12.24
N ALA A 319 -3.23 -8.96 12.45
CA ALA A 319 -2.43 -8.18 11.49
C ALA A 319 -1.01 -8.77 11.37
N ALA A 320 -0.37 -9.09 12.50
CA ALA A 320 0.94 -9.74 12.52
C ALA A 320 0.90 -11.13 11.86
N ILE A 321 -0.16 -11.91 12.12
CA ILE A 321 -0.37 -13.21 11.47
C ILE A 321 -0.52 -13.03 9.95
N GLY A 322 -1.31 -12.06 9.51
CA GLY A 322 -1.52 -11.79 8.09
C GLY A 322 -0.28 -11.25 7.39
N GLU A 323 0.59 -10.52 8.08
CA GLU A 323 1.89 -10.07 7.56
C GLU A 323 2.86 -11.26 7.39
N GLU A 324 3.04 -12.07 8.44
CA GLU A 324 4.08 -13.10 8.46
C GLU A 324 3.69 -14.41 7.79
N MET A 325 2.41 -14.78 7.83
CA MET A 325 1.88 -16.00 7.20
C MET A 325 1.09 -15.72 5.90
N GLY A 326 0.90 -14.44 5.55
CA GLY A 326 0.22 -14.01 4.34
C GLY A 326 -1.26 -14.39 4.27
N LEU A 327 -1.80 -14.29 3.06
CA LEU A 327 -3.20 -14.59 2.77
C LEU A 327 -3.56 -16.04 3.11
N LEU A 328 -2.65 -16.97 2.81
CA LEU A 328 -2.87 -18.39 3.07
C LEU A 328 -2.96 -18.68 4.57
N GLY A 329 -2.06 -18.10 5.37
CA GLY A 329 -2.09 -18.27 6.83
C GLY A 329 -3.27 -17.57 7.49
N GLY A 330 -3.54 -16.31 7.11
CA GLY A 330 -4.70 -15.57 7.60
C GLY A 330 -6.01 -16.28 7.25
N SER A 331 -6.14 -16.78 6.02
CA SER A 331 -7.29 -17.58 5.59
C SER A 331 -7.40 -18.90 6.34
N ALA A 332 -6.29 -19.60 6.61
CA ALA A 332 -6.30 -20.83 7.38
C ALA A 332 -6.84 -20.62 8.81
N VAL A 333 -6.45 -19.52 9.47
CA VAL A 333 -7.01 -19.14 10.79
C VAL A 333 -8.51 -18.88 10.71
N LEU A 334 -8.97 -18.14 9.70
CA LEU A 334 -10.40 -17.89 9.49
C LEU A 334 -11.20 -19.16 9.19
N LEU A 335 -10.62 -20.08 8.41
CA LEU A 335 -11.21 -21.39 8.13
C LEU A 335 -11.30 -22.28 9.38
N LEU A 336 -10.34 -22.18 10.32
CA LEU A 336 -10.41 -22.87 11.61
C LEU A 336 -11.55 -22.34 12.48
N PHE A 337 -11.75 -21.01 12.54
CA PHE A 337 -12.91 -20.44 13.23
C PHE A 337 -14.24 -20.78 12.53
N MET A 338 -14.26 -20.80 11.20
CA MET A 338 -15.42 -21.25 10.44
C MET A 338 -15.73 -22.73 10.74
N LEU A 339 -14.70 -23.59 10.79
CA LEU A 339 -14.86 -25.00 11.16
C LEU A 339 -15.37 -25.14 12.59
N PHE A 340 -14.86 -24.36 13.54
CA PHE A 340 -15.38 -24.30 14.91
C PHE A 340 -16.88 -23.95 14.90
N ALA A 341 -17.29 -22.91 14.15
CA ALA A 341 -18.67 -22.49 14.03
C ALA A 341 -19.57 -23.60 13.46
N VAL A 342 -19.15 -24.23 12.36
CA VAL A 342 -19.88 -25.33 11.71
C VAL A 342 -20.03 -26.53 12.64
N ARG A 343 -18.95 -26.95 13.31
CA ARG A 343 -18.97 -28.10 14.23
C ARG A 343 -19.78 -27.81 15.49
N GLY A 344 -19.70 -26.61 16.04
CA GLY A 344 -20.48 -26.19 17.19
C GLY A 344 -21.99 -26.13 16.90
N LEU A 345 -22.39 -25.58 15.75
CA LEU A 345 -23.79 -25.55 15.32
C LEU A 345 -24.31 -26.94 14.89
N THR A 346 -23.44 -27.78 14.34
CA THR A 346 -23.77 -29.19 14.09
C THR A 346 -23.99 -29.95 15.40
N THR A 347 -23.20 -29.62 16.43
CA THR A 347 -23.40 -30.15 17.79
C THR A 347 -24.75 -29.71 18.35
N ALA A 348 -25.12 -28.43 18.18
CA ALA A 348 -26.45 -27.93 18.53
C ALA A 348 -27.58 -28.68 17.81
N ALA A 349 -27.42 -28.96 16.52
CA ALA A 349 -28.43 -29.66 15.71
C ALA A 349 -28.63 -31.13 16.11
N ARG A 350 -27.59 -31.74 16.72
CA ARG A 350 -27.61 -33.12 17.18
C ARG A 350 -27.96 -33.27 18.67
N ALA A 351 -28.04 -32.18 19.42
CA ALA A 351 -28.26 -32.18 20.85
C ALA A 351 -29.57 -32.91 21.25
N LYS A 352 -29.57 -33.57 22.41
CA LYS A 352 -30.72 -34.37 22.88
C LYS A 352 -31.92 -33.51 23.32
N SER A 353 -31.64 -32.34 23.89
CA SER A 353 -32.62 -31.40 24.47
C SER A 353 -32.52 -30.02 23.81
N ASP A 354 -33.64 -29.29 23.77
CA ASP A 354 -33.68 -27.91 23.24
C ASP A 354 -32.75 -26.97 24.02
N LEU A 355 -32.57 -27.24 25.32
CA LEU A 355 -31.62 -26.51 26.15
C LEU A 355 -30.18 -26.70 25.67
N ALA A 356 -29.74 -27.95 25.51
CA ALA A 356 -28.40 -28.26 25.02
C ALA A 356 -28.20 -27.71 23.60
N ALA A 357 -29.22 -27.75 22.74
CA ALA A 357 -29.20 -27.16 21.41
C ALA A 357 -29.00 -25.63 21.46
N PHE A 358 -29.80 -24.91 22.25
CA PHE A 358 -29.70 -23.45 22.36
C PHE A 358 -28.42 -23.01 23.07
N SER A 359 -27.95 -23.74 24.09
CA SER A 359 -26.66 -23.49 24.73
C SER A 359 -25.52 -23.66 23.73
N ALA A 360 -25.46 -24.78 23.01
CA ALA A 360 -24.43 -25.01 21.99
C ALA A 360 -24.46 -23.94 20.90
N ALA A 361 -25.64 -23.55 20.42
CA ALA A 361 -25.78 -22.50 19.41
C ALA A 361 -25.29 -21.13 19.91
N GLY A 362 -25.71 -20.70 21.10
CA GLY A 362 -25.32 -19.42 21.69
C GLY A 362 -23.83 -19.35 22.04
N LEU A 363 -23.27 -20.42 22.61
CA LEU A 363 -21.85 -20.50 22.97
C LEU A 363 -20.95 -20.51 21.72
N THR A 364 -21.36 -21.24 20.67
CA THR A 364 -20.68 -21.22 19.38
C THR A 364 -20.72 -19.84 18.74
N ALA A 365 -21.88 -19.19 18.79
CA ALA A 365 -22.05 -17.83 18.27
C ALA A 365 -21.18 -16.82 19.02
N ALA A 366 -21.03 -16.96 20.36
CA ALA A 366 -20.21 -16.07 21.16
C ALA A 366 -18.73 -16.06 20.73
N ILE A 367 -18.12 -17.24 20.52
CA ILE A 367 -16.73 -17.34 20.05
C ILE A 367 -16.59 -16.90 18.59
N SER A 368 -17.47 -17.42 17.72
CA SER A 368 -17.33 -17.22 16.27
C SER A 368 -17.59 -15.78 15.86
N PHE A 369 -18.57 -15.12 16.49
CA PHE A 369 -18.88 -13.72 16.21
C PHE A 369 -17.86 -12.76 16.85
N GLN A 370 -17.26 -13.13 17.99
CA GLN A 370 -16.13 -12.40 18.54
C GLN A 370 -14.92 -12.44 17.61
N ALA A 371 -14.57 -13.61 17.07
CA ALA A 371 -13.53 -13.73 16.05
C ALA A 371 -13.86 -12.90 14.80
N PHE A 372 -15.11 -12.91 14.33
CA PHE A 372 -15.54 -12.07 13.21
C PHE A 372 -15.35 -10.57 13.49
N THR A 373 -15.77 -10.14 14.69
CA THR A 373 -15.77 -8.72 15.05
C THR A 373 -14.34 -8.16 15.14
N ILE A 374 -13.42 -8.90 15.77
CA ILE A 374 -12.04 -8.42 15.91
C ILE A 374 -11.31 -8.41 14.56
N VAL A 375 -11.40 -9.49 13.78
CA VAL A 375 -10.74 -9.53 12.46
C VAL A 375 -11.37 -8.52 11.51
N GLY A 376 -12.69 -8.34 11.57
CA GLY A 376 -13.37 -7.29 10.82
C GLY A 376 -12.89 -5.88 11.19
N GLY A 377 -12.61 -5.62 12.47
CA GLY A 377 -12.01 -4.36 12.94
C GLY A 377 -10.58 -4.15 12.43
N VAL A 378 -9.72 -5.14 12.62
CA VAL A 378 -8.31 -5.14 12.21
C VAL A 378 -8.15 -4.93 10.69
N THR A 379 -9.12 -5.41 9.92
CA THR A 379 -9.12 -5.33 8.44
C THR A 379 -9.97 -4.19 7.89
N LYS A 380 -10.41 -3.23 8.72
CA LYS A 380 -11.25 -2.07 8.32
C LYS A 380 -12.64 -2.45 7.74
N LEU A 381 -13.07 -3.71 7.83
CA LEU A 381 -14.41 -4.13 7.37
C LEU A 381 -15.51 -3.49 8.24
N ILE A 382 -15.26 -3.42 9.54
CA ILE A 382 -16.12 -2.73 10.52
C ILE A 382 -15.24 -1.84 11.42
N PRO A 383 -15.83 -0.91 12.20
CA PRO A 383 -15.06 -0.14 13.16
C PRO A 383 -14.34 -1.02 14.19
N LEU A 384 -13.14 -0.61 14.59
CA LEU A 384 -12.33 -1.35 15.58
C LEU A 384 -13.00 -1.35 16.97
N THR A 385 -13.16 -2.54 17.55
CA THR A 385 -13.93 -2.75 18.79
C THR A 385 -13.09 -3.04 20.03
N GLY A 386 -11.80 -3.38 19.89
CA GLY A 386 -10.87 -3.59 21.01
C GLY A 386 -11.12 -4.86 21.84
N VAL A 387 -11.73 -5.90 21.25
CA VAL A 387 -11.93 -7.21 21.91
C VAL A 387 -10.82 -8.19 21.56
N THR A 388 -10.59 -9.20 22.39
CA THR A 388 -9.54 -10.20 22.14
C THR A 388 -9.97 -11.24 21.11
N LEU A 389 -9.02 -11.77 20.31
CA LEU A 389 -9.26 -12.90 19.42
C LEU A 389 -9.24 -14.20 20.24
N PRO A 390 -10.34 -14.97 20.30
CA PRO A 390 -10.43 -16.14 21.17
C PRO A 390 -9.32 -17.15 20.90
N PHE A 391 -8.78 -17.74 21.97
CA PHE A 391 -7.67 -18.70 21.95
C PHE A 391 -6.30 -18.18 21.51
N MET A 392 -6.24 -17.03 20.81
CA MET A 392 -5.04 -16.58 20.12
C MET A 392 -4.36 -15.39 20.80
N SER A 393 -5.13 -14.34 21.09
CA SER A 393 -4.62 -13.11 21.69
C SER A 393 -4.16 -13.29 23.14
N GLN A 394 -3.26 -12.42 23.57
CA GLN A 394 -2.97 -12.20 24.97
C GLN A 394 -4.24 -11.68 25.67
N GLY A 395 -4.74 -12.43 26.66
CA GLY A 395 -5.98 -12.11 27.34
C GLY A 395 -6.43 -13.23 28.27
N GLY A 396 -5.94 -13.22 29.52
CA GLY A 396 -6.16 -14.30 30.49
C GLY A 396 -7.63 -14.65 30.67
N SER A 397 -8.48 -13.69 31.04
CA SER A 397 -9.92 -13.94 31.27
C SER A 397 -10.67 -14.44 30.03
N SER A 398 -10.35 -13.92 28.84
CA SER A 398 -11.00 -14.36 27.60
C SER A 398 -10.61 -15.79 27.24
N LEU A 399 -9.34 -16.15 27.43
CA LEU A 399 -8.87 -17.53 27.25
C LEU A 399 -9.58 -18.49 28.21
N LEU A 400 -9.64 -18.14 29.51
CA LEU A 400 -10.33 -18.95 30.52
C LEU A 400 -11.83 -19.14 30.19
N ALA A 401 -12.55 -18.06 29.87
CA ALA A 401 -13.96 -18.12 29.50
C ALA A 401 -14.20 -18.94 28.23
N SER A 402 -13.29 -18.84 27.24
CA SER A 402 -13.35 -19.61 26.01
C SER A 402 -13.21 -21.12 26.25
N PHE A 403 -12.35 -21.53 27.19
CA PHE A 403 -12.24 -22.94 27.58
C PHE A 403 -13.46 -23.45 28.35
N VAL A 404 -14.12 -22.60 29.16
CA VAL A 404 -15.43 -22.93 29.75
C VAL A 404 -16.49 -23.12 28.67
N ILE A 405 -16.51 -22.26 27.65
CA ILE A 405 -17.38 -22.42 26.47
C ILE A 405 -17.14 -23.77 25.77
N VAL A 406 -15.87 -24.13 25.54
CA VAL A 406 -15.50 -25.41 24.92
C VAL A 406 -15.99 -26.60 25.76
N ALA A 407 -15.83 -26.56 27.09
CA ALA A 407 -16.34 -27.60 27.98
C ALA A 407 -17.86 -27.81 27.84
N LEU A 408 -18.62 -26.71 27.90
CA LEU A 408 -20.08 -26.76 27.79
C LEU A 408 -20.54 -27.23 26.40
N LEU A 409 -19.82 -26.85 25.35
CA LEU A 409 -20.09 -27.30 23.97
C LEU A 409 -19.79 -28.80 23.79
N LEU A 410 -18.67 -29.28 24.34
CA LEU A 410 -18.34 -30.70 24.34
C LEU A 410 -19.37 -31.53 25.13
N ARG A 411 -19.84 -31.02 26.28
CA ARG A 411 -20.92 -31.65 27.06
C ARG A 411 -22.22 -31.75 26.27
N ALA A 412 -22.60 -30.69 25.55
CA ALA A 412 -23.79 -30.73 24.67
C ALA A 412 -23.67 -31.81 23.58
N GLY A 413 -22.47 -32.01 23.03
CA GLY A 413 -22.21 -33.04 22.02
C GLY A 413 -22.12 -34.46 22.56
N ASP A 414 -21.64 -34.63 23.79
CA ASP A 414 -21.60 -35.92 24.47
C ASP A 414 -23.02 -36.46 24.71
N GLU A 415 -23.89 -35.61 25.25
CA GLU A 415 -25.30 -35.93 25.47
C GLU A 415 -25.96 -36.41 24.17
N ALA A 416 -25.70 -35.78 23.01
CA ALA A 416 -26.26 -36.11 21.70
C ALA A 416 -26.12 -37.60 21.29
N THR A 417 -25.00 -38.24 21.63
CA THR A 417 -24.63 -39.56 21.06
C THR A 417 -25.32 -40.78 21.65
N GLY A 418 -25.83 -40.71 22.89
CA GLY A 418 -26.45 -41.88 23.53
C GLY A 418 -27.77 -42.36 22.90
N ARG A 419 -28.39 -41.58 22.01
CA ARG A 419 -29.68 -41.92 21.37
C ARG A 419 -29.52 -42.79 20.11
N SER A 420 -28.40 -42.66 19.39
CA SER A 420 -28.08 -43.53 18.25
C SER A 420 -27.85 -44.98 18.70
N THR A 421 -27.24 -45.15 19.87
CA THR A 421 -27.08 -46.44 20.55
C THR A 421 -28.41 -46.97 21.13
N GLU A 422 -29.29 -46.13 21.71
CA GLU A 422 -30.62 -46.58 22.16
C GLU A 422 -31.54 -46.99 21.00
N ILE A 423 -31.54 -46.27 19.87
CA ILE A 423 -32.35 -46.62 18.69
C ILE A 423 -31.83 -47.91 18.04
N ALA A 424 -30.50 -48.08 17.96
CA ALA A 424 -29.88 -49.33 17.49
C ALA A 424 -30.23 -50.50 18.43
N ASN A 425 -30.17 -50.31 19.75
CA ASN A 425 -30.50 -51.37 20.71
C ASN A 425 -32.00 -51.70 20.70
N THR A 426 -32.89 -50.70 20.58
CA THR A 426 -34.35 -50.92 20.56
C THR A 426 -34.79 -51.63 19.28
N SER A 427 -34.17 -51.34 18.13
CA SER A 427 -34.42 -52.07 16.88
C SER A 427 -33.86 -53.49 16.89
N THR A 428 -32.83 -53.75 17.69
CA THR A 428 -32.29 -55.10 17.91
C THR A 428 -33.18 -55.91 18.87
N ASP A 429 -33.65 -55.30 19.97
CA ASP A 429 -34.55 -55.93 20.95
C ASP A 429 -35.92 -56.29 20.36
N LEU A 430 -36.44 -55.45 19.46
CA LEU A 430 -37.68 -55.72 18.70
C LEU A 430 -37.53 -56.86 17.68
N ALA A 431 -36.31 -57.14 17.21
CA ALA A 431 -36.05 -58.25 16.30
C ALA A 431 -35.90 -59.60 17.03
N THR A 432 -35.51 -59.59 18.31
CA THR A 432 -35.32 -60.80 19.15
C THR A 432 -36.57 -61.25 19.93
N ALA A 433 -37.60 -60.41 20.05
CA ALA A 433 -38.82 -60.75 20.80
C ALA A 433 -39.95 -61.25 19.87
N GLY A 434 -40.01 -62.56 19.65
CA GLY A 434 -41.14 -63.22 19.00
C GLY A 434 -42.37 -63.37 19.91
N TYR A 435 -43.53 -62.89 19.42
CA TYR A 435 -44.92 -63.34 19.67
C TYR A 435 -45.47 -63.55 21.12
N ARG A 436 -46.58 -62.84 21.44
CA ARG A 436 -47.78 -63.17 22.30
C ARG A 436 -48.19 -62.16 23.41
N THR A 437 -49.28 -61.46 23.10
CA THR A 437 -50.53 -61.15 23.85
C THR A 437 -50.63 -60.90 25.38
N THR A 438 -51.43 -59.85 25.67
CA THR A 438 -52.36 -59.58 26.81
C THR A 438 -51.86 -59.24 28.22
N VAL A 439 -52.28 -58.10 28.79
CA VAL A 439 -53.35 -57.93 29.83
C VAL A 439 -53.45 -56.47 30.34
N ARG A 440 -54.67 -55.91 30.25
CA ARG A 440 -55.47 -55.09 31.20
C ARG A 440 -54.79 -54.39 32.41
N GLY A 441 -55.08 -53.10 32.60
CA GLY A 441 -54.91 -52.39 33.89
C GLY A 441 -55.31 -50.90 33.86
N SER A 442 -56.24 -50.53 34.73
CA SER A 442 -56.89 -49.22 34.89
C SER A 442 -56.05 -48.18 35.67
N HIS A 443 -56.36 -46.90 35.42
CA HIS A 443 -55.92 -45.66 36.11
C HIS A 443 -54.58 -45.03 35.71
N MET A 444 -54.64 -44.00 34.85
CA MET A 444 -54.09 -42.68 35.19
C MET A 444 -54.60 -41.61 34.20
N ARG A 445 -55.38 -40.65 34.71
CA ARG A 445 -55.66 -39.39 34.03
C ARG A 445 -54.41 -38.51 34.11
N ARG A 446 -53.75 -38.27 32.97
CA ARG A 446 -53.01 -37.04 32.66
C ARG A 446 -53.22 -36.74 31.17
N PRO A 447 -53.78 -35.57 30.79
CA PRO A 447 -53.83 -35.22 29.38
C PRO A 447 -52.44 -34.75 28.96
N ALA A 448 -51.66 -35.66 28.38
CA ALA A 448 -50.53 -35.29 27.53
C ALA A 448 -51.12 -34.74 26.24
N LEU A 449 -51.09 -33.41 26.08
CA LEU A 449 -51.30 -32.74 24.80
C LEU A 449 -50.04 -32.99 23.94
N ASP A 450 -49.94 -34.20 23.38
CA ASP A 450 -49.08 -34.45 22.23
C ASP A 450 -49.72 -33.74 21.03
N THR A 451 -49.31 -32.50 20.78
CA THR A 451 -49.56 -31.88 19.47
C THR A 451 -48.53 -32.43 18.48
N PRO A 452 -48.88 -32.62 17.19
CA PRO A 452 -47.97 -33.17 16.17
C PRO A 452 -46.68 -32.35 15.95
N GLU A 453 -46.55 -31.16 16.55
CA GLU A 453 -45.36 -30.30 16.54
C GLU A 453 -44.31 -30.66 17.62
N SER A 454 -44.65 -31.44 18.65
CA SER A 454 -43.71 -31.93 19.68
C SER A 454 -42.89 -33.15 19.21
N GLY A 455 -43.26 -33.73 18.06
CA GLY A 455 -42.60 -34.85 17.39
C GLY A 455 -41.54 -34.43 16.35
N LEU A 456 -41.04 -35.41 15.58
CA LEU A 456 -39.94 -35.30 14.59
C LEU A 456 -39.93 -34.00 13.75
N LEU A 457 -41.10 -33.46 13.39
CA LEU A 457 -41.28 -32.20 12.66
C LEU A 457 -40.66 -30.98 13.36
N GLY A 458 -40.82 -30.85 14.68
CA GLY A 458 -40.26 -29.75 15.46
C GLY A 458 -38.72 -29.76 15.51
N ARG A 459 -38.11 -30.95 15.45
CA ARG A 459 -36.64 -31.12 15.40
C ARG A 459 -36.09 -30.82 14.01
N VAL A 460 -36.79 -31.26 12.96
CA VAL A 460 -36.44 -30.90 11.57
C VAL A 460 -36.50 -29.39 11.38
N ALA A 461 -37.51 -28.71 11.93
CA ALA A 461 -37.60 -27.25 11.88
C ALA A 461 -36.43 -26.55 12.61
N LEU A 462 -35.99 -27.06 13.77
CA LEU A 462 -34.82 -26.53 14.48
C LEU A 462 -33.53 -26.77 13.69
N ALA A 463 -33.33 -27.97 13.15
CA ALA A 463 -32.18 -28.30 12.32
C ALA A 463 -32.09 -27.38 11.08
N ASN A 464 -33.21 -27.07 10.43
CA ASN A 464 -33.25 -26.12 9.32
C ASN A 464 -32.85 -24.70 9.74
N ARG A 465 -33.28 -24.22 10.92
CA ARG A 465 -32.87 -22.90 11.45
C ARG A 465 -31.37 -22.86 11.74
N LEU A 466 -30.84 -23.92 12.37
CA LEU A 466 -29.41 -24.04 12.63
C LEU A 466 -28.60 -24.13 11.34
N THR A 467 -29.11 -24.82 10.32
CA THR A 467 -28.48 -24.86 8.99
C THR A 467 -28.39 -23.47 8.37
N ARG A 468 -29.44 -22.64 8.49
CA ARG A 468 -29.39 -21.22 8.07
C ARG A 468 -28.39 -20.41 8.89
N THR A 469 -28.25 -20.68 10.19
CA THR A 469 -27.22 -20.07 11.03
C THR A 469 -25.80 -20.50 10.62
N VAL A 470 -25.61 -21.76 10.19
CA VAL A 470 -24.34 -22.22 9.61
C VAL A 470 -24.02 -21.44 8.33
N PHE A 471 -24.99 -21.27 7.43
CA PHE A 471 -24.80 -20.44 6.24
C PHE A 471 -24.45 -18.99 6.58
N LEU A 472 -25.05 -18.40 7.62
CA LEU A 472 -24.70 -17.07 8.11
C LEU A 472 -23.23 -16.99 8.52
N PHE A 473 -22.75 -17.88 9.41
CA PHE A 473 -21.34 -17.84 9.84
C PHE A 473 -20.37 -18.15 8.70
N THR A 474 -20.74 -19.08 7.80
CA THR A 474 -19.95 -19.36 6.60
C THR A 474 -19.83 -18.12 5.73
N ALA A 475 -20.93 -17.38 5.52
CA ALA A 475 -20.90 -16.12 4.77
C ALA A 475 -20.08 -15.04 5.48
N LEU A 476 -20.18 -14.90 6.81
CA LEU A 476 -19.38 -13.94 7.58
C LEU A 476 -17.87 -14.20 7.43
N PHE A 477 -17.43 -15.45 7.57
CA PHE A 477 -16.01 -15.79 7.38
C PHE A 477 -15.58 -15.71 5.91
N ALA A 478 -16.45 -16.03 4.95
CA ALA A 478 -16.17 -15.83 3.53
C ALA A 478 -15.99 -14.35 3.19
N VAL A 479 -16.78 -13.45 3.78
CA VAL A 479 -16.61 -12.00 3.63
C VAL A 479 -15.27 -11.54 4.22
N LEU A 480 -14.85 -12.07 5.38
CA LEU A 480 -13.53 -11.76 5.93
C LEU A 480 -12.39 -12.24 5.04
N ILE A 481 -12.47 -13.48 4.51
CA ILE A 481 -11.48 -14.01 3.56
C ILE A 481 -11.43 -13.13 2.29
N GLY A 482 -12.60 -12.74 1.77
CA GLY A 482 -12.69 -11.79 0.66
C GLY A 482 -12.07 -10.43 0.98
N ASN A 483 -12.29 -9.91 2.18
CA ASN A 483 -11.73 -8.62 2.62
C ASN A 483 -10.20 -8.66 2.78
N ILE A 484 -9.64 -9.71 3.39
CA ILE A 484 -8.18 -9.86 3.47
C ILE A 484 -7.59 -10.06 2.08
N THR A 485 -8.25 -10.80 1.18
CA THR A 485 -7.82 -10.94 -0.22
C THR A 485 -7.80 -9.58 -0.91
N TYR A 486 -8.84 -8.76 -0.71
CA TYR A 486 -8.91 -7.41 -1.25
C TYR A 486 -7.74 -6.54 -0.74
N ILE A 487 -7.39 -6.61 0.54
CA ILE A 487 -6.27 -5.84 1.11
C ILE A 487 -4.91 -6.34 0.61
N GLN A 488 -4.65 -7.65 0.71
CA GLN A 488 -3.32 -8.23 0.47
C GLN A 488 -3.00 -8.48 -1.02
N VAL A 489 -4.01 -8.42 -1.90
CA VAL A 489 -3.82 -8.68 -3.33
C VAL A 489 -4.21 -7.48 -4.19
N ILE A 490 -5.36 -6.86 -3.91
CA ILE A 490 -5.89 -5.77 -4.77
C ILE A 490 -5.37 -4.41 -4.33
N LYS A 491 -5.39 -4.11 -3.02
CA LYS A 491 -4.95 -2.83 -2.45
C LYS A 491 -3.49 -2.81 -1.98
N ALA A 492 -2.79 -3.93 -2.09
CA ALA A 492 -1.45 -4.07 -1.54
C ALA A 492 -0.47 -3.05 -2.12
N SER A 493 -0.41 -2.91 -3.45
CA SER A 493 0.49 -1.96 -4.10
C SER A 493 0.17 -0.52 -3.73
N GLU A 494 -1.13 -0.16 -3.72
CA GLU A 494 -1.56 1.19 -3.31
C GLU A 494 -1.11 1.53 -1.89
N TYR A 495 -1.23 0.60 -0.94
CA TYR A 495 -0.76 0.80 0.43
C TYR A 495 0.77 0.80 0.53
N GLN A 496 1.47 -0.04 -0.23
CA GLN A 496 2.93 -0.10 -0.26
C GLN A 496 3.58 1.15 -0.85
N ASP A 497 2.94 1.75 -1.85
CA ASP A 497 3.40 2.93 -2.58
C ASP A 497 3.04 4.26 -1.87
N MET A 498 2.29 4.21 -0.77
CA MET A 498 1.95 5.43 -0.01
C MET A 498 3.20 6.09 0.56
N PRO A 499 3.39 7.42 0.38
CA PRO A 499 4.54 8.14 0.93
C PRO A 499 4.63 8.09 2.46
N SER A 500 3.49 7.94 3.15
CA SER A 500 3.42 7.81 4.60
C SER A 500 3.65 6.38 5.11
N ASN A 501 3.91 5.43 4.21
CA ASN A 501 4.12 4.04 4.58
C ASN A 501 5.52 3.82 5.18
N ASN A 502 5.56 3.83 6.52
CA ASN A 502 6.74 3.53 7.31
C ASN A 502 7.24 2.08 7.16
N HIS A 503 6.40 1.12 6.75
CA HIS A 503 6.82 -0.24 6.45
C HIS A 503 7.79 -0.28 5.28
N THR A 504 7.39 0.28 4.13
CA THR A 504 8.21 0.34 2.91
C THR A 504 9.53 1.08 3.18
N ILE A 505 9.46 2.20 3.90
CA ILE A 505 10.64 2.99 4.28
C ILE A 505 11.59 2.17 5.16
N ASN A 506 11.08 1.44 6.15
CA ASN A 506 11.90 0.63 7.04
C ASN A 506 12.50 -0.59 6.32
N LYS A 507 11.73 -1.28 5.47
CA LYS A 507 12.25 -2.38 4.65
C LYS A 507 13.38 -1.91 3.75
N ALA A 508 13.20 -0.78 3.06
CA ALA A 508 14.20 -0.23 2.14
C ALA A 508 15.54 0.07 2.82
N ARG A 509 15.58 0.35 4.13
CA ARG A 509 16.82 0.58 4.90
C ARG A 509 17.73 -0.64 4.95
N PHE A 510 17.18 -1.85 4.90
CA PHE A 510 17.96 -3.09 4.98
C PHE A 510 18.29 -3.68 3.61
N ILE A 511 17.79 -3.04 2.53
CA ILE A 511 18.09 -3.44 1.16
C ILE A 511 19.30 -2.65 0.69
N LYS A 512 20.33 -3.37 0.20
CA LYS A 512 21.46 -2.72 -0.46
C LYS A 512 20.99 -2.12 -1.78
N ARG A 513 20.75 -0.81 -1.80
CA ARG A 513 20.35 -0.11 -3.01
C ARG A 513 21.49 -0.12 -4.04
N GLY A 514 21.15 -0.34 -5.31
CA GLY A 514 22.11 -0.41 -6.41
C GLY A 514 22.90 0.88 -6.62
N SER A 515 24.06 0.78 -7.28
CA SER A 515 24.92 1.93 -7.54
C SER A 515 24.50 2.70 -8.79
N ILE A 516 24.79 4.00 -8.85
CA ILE A 516 24.65 4.83 -10.05
C ILE A 516 26.06 5.14 -10.56
N ILE A 517 26.36 4.78 -11.80
CA ILE A 517 27.71 4.76 -12.35
C ILE A 517 27.71 5.50 -13.70
N THR A 518 28.73 6.31 -13.96
CA THR A 518 28.96 6.96 -15.28
C THR A 518 29.35 5.96 -16.36
N ALA A 519 29.33 6.41 -17.62
CA ALA A 519 29.73 5.60 -18.77
C ALA A 519 31.20 5.16 -18.69
N ASP A 520 32.07 6.00 -18.11
CA ASP A 520 33.49 5.74 -17.89
C ASP A 520 33.80 5.01 -16.56
N GLY A 521 32.78 4.56 -15.83
CA GLY A 521 32.93 3.67 -14.68
C GLY A 521 33.10 4.36 -13.32
N LEU A 522 32.95 5.68 -13.25
CA LEU A 522 32.97 6.44 -11.99
C LEU A 522 31.63 6.29 -11.25
N THR A 523 31.66 5.82 -10.00
CA THR A 523 30.48 5.69 -9.13
C THR A 523 30.04 7.04 -8.57
N LEU A 524 28.82 7.47 -8.90
CA LEU A 524 28.22 8.72 -8.41
C LEU A 524 27.43 8.52 -7.13
N ALA A 525 26.76 7.38 -6.97
CA ALA A 525 26.01 7.02 -5.77
C ALA A 525 26.14 5.53 -5.46
N GLU A 526 26.26 5.19 -4.19
CA GLU A 526 26.33 3.81 -3.69
C GLU A 526 25.69 3.67 -2.31
N SER A 527 25.53 2.44 -1.84
CA SER A 527 24.98 2.14 -0.52
C SER A 527 25.97 1.40 0.36
N ILE A 528 26.29 2.01 1.50
CA ILE A 528 27.27 1.51 2.47
C ILE A 528 26.54 0.93 3.67
N GLN A 529 26.86 -0.32 3.99
CA GLN A 529 26.27 -1.00 5.15
C GLN A 529 26.77 -0.36 6.46
N GLN A 530 25.84 -0.11 7.36
CA GLN A 530 26.06 0.42 8.71
C GLN A 530 26.21 -0.71 9.72
N ALA A 531 26.67 -0.39 10.94
CA ALA A 531 26.88 -1.37 12.01
C ALA A 531 25.60 -2.07 12.48
N ASP A 532 24.44 -1.43 12.31
CA ASP A 532 23.12 -1.96 12.64
C ASP A 532 22.50 -2.83 11.52
N GLY A 533 23.23 -3.04 10.43
CA GLY A 533 22.78 -3.81 9.26
C GLY A 533 21.98 -3.00 8.23
N THR A 534 21.66 -1.73 8.51
CA THR A 534 21.03 -0.84 7.52
C THR A 534 22.02 -0.36 6.47
N TYR A 535 21.55 0.25 5.39
CA TYR A 535 22.36 0.86 4.34
C TYR A 535 22.11 2.37 4.30
N ALA A 536 23.20 3.13 4.37
CA ALA A 536 23.17 4.57 4.13
C ALA A 536 23.57 4.86 2.68
N ARG A 537 22.90 5.84 2.06
CA ARG A 537 23.28 6.31 0.73
C ARG A 537 24.53 7.18 0.83
N SER A 538 25.52 6.92 -0.02
CA SER A 538 26.80 7.62 -0.11
C SER A 538 27.00 8.16 -1.52
N TYR A 539 27.66 9.31 -1.65
CA TYR A 539 28.01 9.94 -2.92
C TYR A 539 29.54 10.15 -2.97
N PRO A 540 30.32 9.13 -3.38
CA PRO A 540 31.78 9.13 -3.26
C PRO A 540 32.47 10.25 -4.03
N ASN A 541 31.81 10.76 -5.08
CA ASN A 541 32.30 11.82 -5.95
C ASN A 541 31.60 13.17 -5.69
N GLY A 542 31.01 13.35 -4.51
CA GLY A 542 30.34 14.57 -4.10
C GLY A 542 29.16 14.91 -5.01
N ASN A 543 29.13 16.16 -5.50
CA ASN A 543 27.97 16.73 -6.21
C ASN A 543 28.07 16.63 -7.73
N LEU A 544 28.98 15.80 -8.24
CA LEU A 544 29.11 15.58 -9.68
C LEU A 544 27.79 15.04 -10.24
N ALA A 545 27.23 15.73 -11.23
CA ALA A 545 25.94 15.46 -11.85
C ALA A 545 24.77 15.40 -10.85
N ALA A 546 24.76 16.27 -9.83
CA ALA A 546 23.78 16.19 -8.73
C ALA A 546 22.32 16.13 -9.18
N HIS A 547 21.89 16.93 -10.16
CA HIS A 547 20.51 16.90 -10.68
C HIS A 547 20.20 15.63 -11.50
N VAL A 548 21.20 15.06 -12.17
CA VAL A 548 21.07 13.79 -12.91
C VAL A 548 20.87 12.64 -11.94
N VAL A 549 21.78 12.51 -10.97
CA VAL A 549 21.72 11.49 -9.93
C VAL A 549 20.46 11.68 -9.10
N GLY A 550 20.19 12.92 -8.72
CA GLY A 550 19.20 13.30 -7.72
C GLY A 550 19.62 12.84 -6.33
N TYR A 551 18.63 12.57 -5.48
CA TYR A 551 18.85 12.10 -4.12
C TYR A 551 17.86 11.02 -3.73
N TYR A 552 18.24 10.22 -2.72
CA TYR A 552 17.35 9.32 -1.99
C TYR A 552 17.31 9.74 -0.52
N SER A 553 16.13 10.16 -0.05
CA SER A 553 15.86 10.51 1.34
C SER A 553 14.57 9.85 1.82
N GLN A 554 14.62 9.29 3.02
CA GLN A 554 13.44 8.72 3.66
C GLN A 554 12.44 9.79 4.12
N GLN A 555 12.93 11.00 4.37
CA GLN A 555 12.11 12.12 4.83
C GLN A 555 11.63 12.97 3.65
N TYR A 556 12.47 13.16 2.64
CA TYR A 556 12.23 14.12 1.55
C TYR A 556 11.98 13.45 0.18
N GLY A 557 11.85 12.13 0.15
CA GLY A 557 11.58 11.36 -1.07
C GLY A 557 12.78 11.21 -1.99
N THR A 558 12.52 11.05 -3.28
CA THR A 558 13.52 10.78 -4.32
C THR A 558 13.46 11.80 -5.45
N MET A 559 14.61 12.08 -6.08
CA MET A 559 14.73 12.95 -7.26
C MET A 559 15.65 12.32 -8.32
N GLY A 560 15.61 12.78 -9.58
CA GLY A 560 16.56 12.35 -10.62
C GLY A 560 16.50 10.85 -10.91
N ILE A 561 17.65 10.24 -11.19
CA ILE A 561 17.78 8.79 -11.43
C ILE A 561 17.42 7.97 -10.18
N GLU A 562 17.67 8.50 -8.98
CA GLU A 562 17.19 7.85 -7.75
C GLU A 562 15.66 7.68 -7.75
N ASN A 563 14.92 8.59 -8.38
CA ASN A 563 13.48 8.47 -8.54
C ASN A 563 13.07 7.60 -9.72
N THR A 564 13.56 7.91 -10.93
CA THR A 564 13.10 7.24 -12.15
C THR A 564 13.53 5.78 -12.24
N GLN A 565 14.61 5.41 -11.54
CA GLN A 565 15.11 4.03 -11.45
C GLN A 565 14.95 3.42 -10.06
N ASN A 566 14.04 3.92 -9.22
CA ASN A 566 13.86 3.43 -7.85
C ASN A 566 13.64 1.91 -7.76
N ASP A 567 12.79 1.36 -8.64
CA ASP A 567 12.50 -0.08 -8.67
C ASP A 567 13.74 -0.92 -9.03
N THR A 568 14.48 -0.46 -10.04
CA THR A 568 15.75 -1.06 -10.46
C THR A 568 16.74 -1.05 -9.30
N LEU A 569 16.90 0.10 -8.66
CA LEU A 569 17.84 0.33 -7.56
C LEU A 569 17.45 -0.38 -6.27
N THR A 570 16.19 -0.79 -6.09
CA THR A 570 15.71 -1.53 -4.89
C THR A 570 15.54 -3.03 -5.12
N GLY A 571 15.69 -3.51 -6.36
CA GLY A 571 15.54 -4.94 -6.69
C GLY A 571 14.07 -5.42 -6.71
N SER A 572 13.10 -4.51 -6.73
CA SER A 572 11.67 -4.83 -6.53
C SER A 572 10.99 -5.57 -7.70
N LYS A 573 11.68 -5.82 -8.82
CA LYS A 573 11.09 -6.40 -10.04
C LYS A 573 11.83 -7.57 -10.67
N ASP A 574 12.93 -8.06 -10.10
CA ASP A 574 13.74 -9.08 -10.76
C ASP A 574 13.34 -10.52 -10.35
N TYR A 575 12.21 -10.99 -10.86
CA TYR A 575 11.81 -12.42 -10.82
C TYR A 575 12.42 -13.22 -11.97
N SER A 576 13.53 -12.77 -12.56
CA SER A 576 14.13 -13.38 -13.75
C SER A 576 14.64 -14.81 -13.50
N SER A 577 14.83 -15.21 -12.24
CA SER A 577 15.20 -16.57 -11.86
C SER A 577 14.22 -17.21 -10.87
N TRP A 578 14.03 -18.52 -10.99
CA TRP A 578 13.25 -19.32 -10.02
C TRP A 578 13.84 -19.25 -8.61
N GLN A 579 15.15 -19.06 -8.49
CA GLN A 579 15.83 -18.92 -7.21
C GLN A 579 15.48 -17.60 -6.53
N ASN A 580 15.43 -16.49 -7.28
CA ASN A 580 15.08 -15.17 -6.75
C ASN A 580 13.60 -15.14 -6.33
N ALA A 581 12.72 -15.83 -7.07
CA ALA A 581 11.33 -16.03 -6.68
C ALA A 581 11.18 -16.86 -5.40
N LEU A 582 12.00 -17.89 -5.20
CA LEU A 582 12.04 -18.66 -3.95
C LEU A 582 12.64 -17.86 -2.79
N ASN A 583 13.68 -17.07 -3.04
CA ASN A 583 14.31 -16.19 -2.06
C ASN A 583 13.35 -15.09 -1.59
N SER A 584 12.57 -14.49 -2.49
CA SER A 584 11.55 -13.51 -2.14
C SER A 584 10.42 -14.14 -1.30
N LEU A 585 9.98 -15.36 -1.65
CA LEU A 585 9.04 -16.16 -0.85
C LEU A 585 9.61 -16.56 0.51
N ALA A 586 10.94 -16.73 0.61
CA ALA A 586 11.64 -16.99 1.86
C ALA A 586 11.97 -15.71 2.65
N GLY A 587 11.60 -14.52 2.14
CA GLY A 587 11.90 -13.23 2.76
C GLY A 587 13.41 -12.93 2.85
N ILE A 588 14.18 -13.31 1.83
CA ILE A 588 15.60 -12.98 1.69
C ILE A 588 15.69 -11.76 0.76
N SER A 589 16.23 -10.65 1.26
CA SER A 589 16.39 -9.42 0.48
C SER A 589 17.58 -9.55 -0.48
N GLU A 590 17.32 -9.35 -1.77
CA GLU A 590 18.38 -9.25 -2.78
C GLU A 590 18.86 -7.80 -2.91
N PRO A 591 20.16 -7.56 -3.17
CA PRO A 591 20.66 -6.24 -3.52
C PRO A 591 19.98 -5.70 -4.78
N GLY A 592 19.75 -4.40 -4.83
CA GLY A 592 19.22 -3.76 -6.04
C GLY A 592 20.22 -3.73 -7.19
N ASN A 593 19.69 -3.66 -8.40
CA ASN A 593 20.45 -3.56 -9.63
C ASN A 593 21.11 -2.18 -9.75
N SER A 594 22.31 -2.13 -10.32
CA SER A 594 23.02 -0.88 -10.57
C SER A 594 22.61 -0.27 -11.91
N VAL A 595 22.69 1.05 -12.02
CA VAL A 595 22.36 1.82 -13.22
C VAL A 595 23.64 2.43 -13.77
N GLN A 596 23.98 2.08 -15.01
CA GLN A 596 25.03 2.76 -15.76
C GLN A 596 24.42 3.86 -16.61
N LEU A 597 24.98 5.06 -16.52
CA LEU A 597 24.55 6.24 -17.24
C LEU A 597 25.28 6.37 -18.58
N THR A 598 24.81 7.27 -19.44
CA THR A 598 25.51 7.75 -20.64
C THR A 598 26.45 8.92 -20.35
N ILE A 599 26.34 9.53 -19.16
CA ILE A 599 27.18 10.63 -18.70
C ILE A 599 28.64 10.19 -18.66
N ASP A 600 29.53 10.94 -19.29
CA ASP A 600 30.99 10.78 -19.13
C ASP A 600 31.48 11.76 -18.07
N SER A 601 32.16 11.24 -17.04
CA SER A 601 32.56 12.03 -15.88
C SER A 601 33.49 13.20 -16.25
N ARG A 602 34.29 13.07 -17.32
CA ARG A 602 35.24 14.11 -17.77
C ARG A 602 34.51 15.25 -18.47
N ILE A 603 33.55 14.92 -19.33
CA ILE A 603 32.70 15.91 -20.01
C ILE A 603 31.82 16.64 -19.01
N GLN A 604 31.23 15.90 -18.06
CA GLN A 604 30.41 16.45 -16.99
C GLN A 604 31.21 17.45 -16.13
N ARG A 605 32.42 17.09 -15.69
CA ARG A 605 33.28 18.00 -14.92
C ARG A 605 33.62 19.26 -15.70
N ALA A 606 33.90 19.15 -16.99
CA ALA A 606 34.15 20.32 -17.84
C ALA A 606 32.92 21.24 -17.92
N ALA A 607 31.71 20.67 -18.05
CA ALA A 607 30.47 21.44 -18.06
C ALA A 607 30.21 22.15 -16.72
N GLU A 608 30.38 21.47 -15.58
CA GLU A 608 30.20 22.07 -14.25
C GLU A 608 31.24 23.15 -13.96
N GLN A 609 32.51 22.92 -14.32
CA GLN A 609 33.56 23.91 -14.18
C GLN A 609 33.29 25.15 -15.03
N ALA A 610 32.77 24.98 -16.25
CA ALA A 610 32.44 26.09 -17.13
C ALA A 610 31.23 26.92 -16.63
N LEU A 611 30.40 26.35 -15.75
CA LEU A 611 29.30 27.04 -15.06
C LEU A 611 29.68 27.57 -13.66
N ALA A 612 30.91 27.35 -13.19
CA ALA A 612 31.31 27.77 -11.85
C ALA A 612 31.14 29.29 -11.66
N GLY A 613 30.42 29.68 -10.60
CA GLY A 613 30.12 31.08 -10.29
C GLY A 613 29.04 31.72 -11.20
N ARG A 614 28.37 30.94 -12.06
CA ARG A 614 27.34 31.40 -12.99
C ARG A 614 26.01 30.73 -12.70
N VAL A 615 24.93 31.34 -13.16
CA VAL A 615 23.58 30.74 -13.15
C VAL A 615 23.25 30.31 -14.57
N GLY A 616 22.85 29.06 -14.78
CA GLY A 616 22.59 28.53 -16.11
C GLY A 616 22.64 27.01 -16.21
N ALA A 617 22.70 26.51 -17.44
CA ALA A 617 22.78 25.07 -17.70
C ALA A 617 23.51 24.75 -19.00
N ILE A 618 24.08 23.54 -19.05
CA ILE A 618 24.77 22.96 -20.21
C ILE A 618 24.28 21.54 -20.42
N VAL A 619 23.92 21.21 -21.66
CA VAL A 619 23.59 19.84 -22.08
C VAL A 619 24.43 19.49 -23.30
N ALA A 620 25.10 18.32 -23.25
CA ALA A 620 25.81 17.75 -24.38
C ALA A 620 25.24 16.35 -24.72
N LEU A 621 25.01 16.09 -26.00
CA LEU A 621 24.40 14.86 -26.53
C LEU A 621 25.29 14.22 -27.59
N ASP A 622 25.25 12.90 -27.73
CA ASP A 622 25.63 12.24 -28.98
C ASP A 622 24.48 12.42 -29.99
N PRO A 623 24.69 13.13 -31.11
CA PRO A 623 23.63 13.45 -32.04
C PRO A 623 23.01 12.22 -32.72
N ARG A 624 23.75 11.10 -32.81
CA ARG A 624 23.35 9.90 -33.54
C ARG A 624 22.38 9.04 -32.75
N SER A 625 22.51 9.05 -31.43
CA SER A 625 21.74 8.17 -30.52
C SER A 625 20.77 8.92 -29.61
N GLY A 626 21.05 10.19 -29.30
CA GLY A 626 20.38 10.93 -28.23
C GLY A 626 20.97 10.68 -26.83
N ALA A 627 22.07 9.94 -26.71
CA ALA A 627 22.72 9.70 -25.42
C ALA A 627 23.19 11.01 -24.80
N VAL A 628 22.81 11.28 -23.54
CA VAL A 628 23.23 12.48 -22.81
C VAL A 628 24.64 12.28 -22.26
N LEU A 629 25.62 13.01 -22.81
CA LEU A 629 27.04 12.90 -22.44
C LEU A 629 27.39 13.77 -21.23
N ALA A 630 26.73 14.92 -21.10
CA ALA A 630 26.81 15.80 -19.93
C ALA A 630 25.50 16.58 -19.75
N TRP A 631 25.13 16.81 -18.49
CA TRP A 631 23.95 17.55 -18.05
C TRP A 631 24.30 18.26 -16.75
N ALA A 632 24.56 19.57 -16.85
CA ALA A 632 24.94 20.41 -15.73
C ALA A 632 23.92 21.55 -15.55
N SER A 633 23.53 21.80 -14.30
CA SER A 633 22.68 22.92 -13.88
C SER A 633 23.38 23.66 -12.74
N ALA A 634 23.38 24.99 -12.79
CA ALA A 634 24.02 25.85 -11.81
C ALA A 634 23.10 26.99 -11.36
N PRO A 635 23.07 27.34 -10.05
CA PRO A 635 23.80 26.70 -8.95
C PRO A 635 23.36 25.25 -8.71
N THR A 636 24.25 24.44 -8.13
CA THR A 636 23.99 23.04 -7.77
C THR A 636 23.86 22.86 -6.26
N PHE A 637 23.28 21.76 -5.82
CA PHE A 637 23.04 21.44 -4.41
C PHE A 637 23.96 20.31 -3.91
N ASP A 638 24.02 20.13 -2.59
CA ASP A 638 24.86 19.13 -1.95
C ASP A 638 24.13 17.79 -1.76
N ASN A 639 24.48 16.80 -2.58
CA ASN A 639 23.95 15.44 -2.49
C ASN A 639 24.40 14.73 -1.21
N THR A 640 25.54 15.11 -0.63
CA THR A 640 26.07 14.48 0.58
C THR A 640 25.31 14.89 1.84
N ASN A 641 24.57 16.01 1.79
CA ASN A 641 23.74 16.50 2.90
C ASN A 641 22.41 17.10 2.41
N ILE A 642 21.51 16.22 1.97
CA ILE A 642 20.21 16.62 1.41
C ILE A 642 19.31 17.36 2.42
N GLN A 643 19.42 17.02 3.70
CA GLN A 643 18.64 17.70 4.74
C GLN A 643 19.02 19.19 4.80
N ALA A 644 20.31 19.50 4.88
CA ALA A 644 20.78 20.88 4.90
C ALA A 644 20.43 21.61 3.60
N ALA A 645 20.53 20.95 2.44
CA ALA A 645 20.17 21.54 1.15
C ALA A 645 18.68 21.94 1.09
N ILE A 646 17.78 21.06 1.54
CA ILE A 646 16.33 21.34 1.55
C ILE A 646 15.96 22.38 2.61
N GLU A 647 16.57 22.32 3.80
CA GLU A 647 16.38 23.32 4.83
C GLU A 647 16.85 24.71 4.38
N ALA A 648 18.00 24.79 3.71
CA ALA A 648 18.49 26.04 3.12
C ALA A 648 17.55 26.57 2.03
N ALA A 649 17.11 25.70 1.12
CA ALA A 649 16.14 26.06 0.08
C ALA A 649 14.84 26.63 0.67
N ASN A 650 14.27 25.95 1.67
CA ASN A 650 13.05 26.39 2.34
C ASN A 650 13.24 27.69 3.14
N ALA A 651 14.35 27.83 3.86
CA ALA A 651 14.64 29.02 4.67
C ALA A 651 14.93 30.26 3.80
N SER A 652 15.38 30.08 2.57
CA SER A 652 15.73 31.16 1.66
C SER A 652 14.52 31.93 1.10
N GLY A 653 13.30 31.44 1.31
CA GLY A 653 12.09 32.05 0.73
C GLY A 653 12.10 32.07 -0.81
N GLY A 654 12.81 31.14 -1.44
CA GLY A 654 12.95 31.03 -2.91
C GLY A 654 14.20 31.70 -3.49
N ALA A 655 15.09 32.28 -2.67
CA ALA A 655 16.35 32.85 -3.14
C ALA A 655 17.39 31.77 -3.51
N ASP A 656 17.40 30.64 -2.80
CA ASP A 656 18.21 29.48 -3.16
C ASP A 656 17.45 28.62 -4.19
N THR A 657 18.03 28.54 -5.39
CA THR A 657 17.47 27.82 -6.54
C THR A 657 18.39 26.67 -6.97
N SER A 658 19.27 26.21 -6.08
CA SER A 658 20.26 25.16 -6.33
C SER A 658 19.63 23.80 -6.67
N MET A 659 18.47 23.50 -6.09
CA MET A 659 17.72 22.26 -6.37
C MET A 659 16.91 22.31 -7.68
N TYR A 660 16.78 23.49 -8.30
CA TYR A 660 16.03 23.64 -9.55
C TYR A 660 16.87 23.27 -10.76
N ASP A 661 16.41 22.27 -11.51
CA ASP A 661 17.11 21.81 -12.71
C ASP A 661 16.80 22.69 -13.92
N ARG A 662 17.77 23.54 -14.25
CA ARG A 662 17.68 24.47 -15.38
C ARG A 662 17.86 23.81 -16.73
N ALA A 663 18.45 22.63 -16.81
CA ALA A 663 18.70 21.99 -18.08
C ALA A 663 17.42 21.40 -18.68
N THR A 664 16.53 20.87 -17.83
CA THR A 664 15.35 20.10 -18.23
C THR A 664 14.02 20.71 -17.79
N LEU A 665 13.96 21.48 -16.70
CA LEU A 665 12.70 22.00 -16.15
C LEU A 665 12.50 23.50 -16.39
N ALA A 666 13.57 24.27 -16.65
CA ALA A 666 13.47 25.69 -16.95
C ALA A 666 13.12 25.95 -18.41
N LEU A 667 12.10 26.78 -18.63
CA LEU A 667 11.75 27.31 -19.94
C LEU A 667 12.40 28.68 -20.13
N TYR A 668 13.30 28.77 -21.10
CA TYR A 668 13.97 30.01 -21.48
C TYR A 668 13.44 30.52 -22.80
N THR A 669 13.43 31.85 -22.97
CA THR A 669 13.38 32.45 -24.29
C THR A 669 14.65 32.04 -25.07
N PRO A 670 14.54 31.31 -26.19
CA PRO A 670 15.71 30.80 -26.91
C PRO A 670 16.50 31.91 -27.61
N GLY A 671 15.84 33.05 -27.91
CA GLY A 671 16.40 34.13 -28.71
C GLY A 671 16.89 33.62 -30.07
N SER A 672 17.95 34.21 -30.60
CA SER A 672 18.44 33.89 -31.94
C SER A 672 18.94 32.45 -32.16
N THR A 673 18.98 31.58 -31.14
CA THR A 673 19.18 30.13 -31.36
C THR A 673 17.99 29.50 -32.10
N PHE A 674 16.76 30.01 -31.89
CA PHE A 674 15.56 29.53 -32.58
C PHE A 674 15.56 29.80 -34.09
N LYS A 675 16.38 30.76 -34.56
CA LYS A 675 16.56 31.02 -35.99
C LYS A 675 17.06 29.80 -36.76
N VAL A 676 17.65 28.80 -36.08
CA VAL A 676 17.96 27.50 -36.67
C VAL A 676 16.70 26.81 -37.20
N LEU A 677 15.60 26.80 -36.41
CA LEU A 677 14.31 26.25 -36.82
C LEU A 677 13.67 27.10 -37.91
N THR A 678 13.71 28.42 -37.77
CA THR A 678 13.15 29.34 -38.79
C THR A 678 13.86 29.16 -40.13
N LEU A 679 15.19 29.04 -40.13
CA LEU A 679 15.98 28.76 -41.34
C LEU A 679 15.65 27.37 -41.90
N ALA A 680 15.61 26.35 -41.06
CA ALA A 680 15.27 24.99 -41.47
C ALA A 680 13.87 24.93 -42.10
N SER A 681 12.89 25.59 -41.49
CA SER A 681 11.52 25.71 -42.01
C SER A 681 11.47 26.42 -43.37
N ALA A 682 12.22 27.51 -43.53
CA ALA A 682 12.29 28.27 -44.78
C ALA A 682 12.86 27.44 -45.95
N LEU A 683 13.92 26.69 -45.68
CA LEU A 683 14.57 25.82 -46.66
C LEU A 683 13.69 24.60 -46.99
N GLU A 684 13.14 23.92 -45.98
CA GLU A 684 12.31 22.72 -46.14
C GLU A 684 11.03 23.01 -46.94
N ASN A 685 10.41 24.16 -46.68
CA ASN A 685 9.17 24.57 -47.36
C ASN A 685 9.42 25.30 -48.69
N GLY A 686 10.68 25.40 -49.14
CA GLY A 686 11.04 26.04 -50.41
C GLY A 686 10.74 27.54 -50.47
N LEU A 687 10.64 28.22 -49.32
CA LEU A 687 10.41 29.67 -49.27
C LEU A 687 11.63 30.46 -49.74
N ALA A 688 12.82 30.01 -49.33
CA ALA A 688 14.08 30.68 -49.63
C ALA A 688 15.22 29.68 -49.80
N THR A 689 16.34 30.16 -50.34
CA THR A 689 17.63 29.47 -50.36
C THR A 689 18.63 30.27 -49.53
N LEU A 690 19.79 29.69 -49.23
CA LEU A 690 20.86 30.40 -48.53
C LEU A 690 21.33 31.68 -49.26
N ASP A 691 21.16 31.73 -50.58
CA ASP A 691 21.57 32.87 -51.43
C ASP A 691 20.45 33.88 -51.66
N THR A 692 19.22 33.61 -51.21
CA THR A 692 18.10 34.55 -51.33
C THR A 692 18.44 35.85 -50.61
N ILE A 693 18.30 36.98 -51.32
CA ILE A 693 18.67 38.30 -50.82
C ILE A 693 17.49 38.94 -50.10
N TYR A 694 17.73 39.38 -48.86
CA TYR A 694 16.77 40.15 -48.06
C TYR A 694 17.32 41.53 -47.77
N ASP A 695 16.42 42.50 -47.59
CA ASP A 695 16.80 43.77 -46.98
C ASP A 695 16.95 43.59 -45.46
N SER A 696 18.07 44.04 -44.91
CA SER A 696 18.41 43.91 -43.49
C SER A 696 18.58 45.30 -42.85
N PRO A 697 17.50 46.09 -42.74
CA PRO A 697 17.54 47.34 -42.00
C PRO A 697 17.65 47.05 -40.49
N GLY A 698 18.09 48.06 -39.73
CA GLY A 698 18.18 47.97 -38.27
C GLY A 698 16.81 47.84 -37.58
N ARG A 699 15.76 48.33 -38.24
CA ARG A 699 14.37 48.36 -37.79
C ARG A 699 13.46 48.19 -39.01
N MET A 700 12.37 47.45 -38.87
CA MET A 700 11.38 47.21 -39.91
C MET A 700 10.00 47.03 -39.29
N GLU A 701 8.98 47.65 -39.87
CA GLU A 701 7.58 47.42 -39.48
C GLU A 701 7.06 46.13 -40.11
N ILE A 702 6.54 45.21 -39.29
CA ILE A 702 5.90 43.94 -39.72
C ILE A 702 4.67 43.73 -38.82
N GLY A 703 3.50 43.44 -39.39
CA GLY A 703 2.28 43.24 -38.61
C GLY A 703 1.83 44.45 -37.78
N GLY A 704 2.14 45.67 -38.22
CA GLY A 704 1.73 46.92 -37.56
C GLY A 704 2.57 47.36 -36.36
N ALA A 705 3.72 46.72 -36.12
CA ALA A 705 4.69 47.14 -35.10
C ALA A 705 6.14 46.83 -35.50
N ASP A 706 7.10 47.43 -34.81
CA ASP A 706 8.53 47.32 -35.15
C ASP A 706 9.12 45.96 -34.77
N VAL A 707 9.92 45.40 -35.68
CA VAL A 707 10.93 44.37 -35.43
C VAL A 707 12.31 45.03 -35.50
N VAL A 708 13.12 44.84 -34.45
CA VAL A 708 14.38 45.58 -34.27
C VAL A 708 15.56 44.62 -34.17
N SER A 709 16.60 44.86 -34.97
CA SER A 709 17.88 44.16 -34.86
C SER A 709 18.74 44.77 -33.75
N ILE A 710 19.60 43.95 -33.14
CA ILE A 710 20.44 44.37 -32.00
C ILE A 710 21.23 45.64 -32.35
N GLY A 711 21.10 46.67 -31.50
CA GLY A 711 21.76 47.96 -31.67
C GLY A 711 21.26 48.78 -32.86
N GLU A 712 20.07 48.46 -33.40
CA GLU A 712 19.48 49.06 -34.61
C GLU A 712 20.44 49.07 -35.81
N ARG A 713 21.35 48.10 -35.87
CA ARG A 713 22.35 48.02 -36.94
C ARG A 713 21.73 47.40 -38.19
N GLY A 714 21.75 48.16 -39.28
CA GLY A 714 21.43 47.67 -40.62
C GLY A 714 22.66 47.13 -41.35
N HIS A 715 22.43 46.16 -42.24
CA HIS A 715 23.46 45.51 -43.06
C HIS A 715 23.21 45.68 -44.57
N GLY A 716 22.20 46.45 -44.96
CA GLY A 716 21.79 46.60 -46.36
C GLY A 716 21.20 45.30 -46.92
N LYS A 717 21.37 45.07 -48.22
CA LYS A 717 20.90 43.84 -48.87
C LYS A 717 21.93 42.73 -48.72
N ILE A 718 21.55 41.66 -48.04
CA ILE A 718 22.43 40.52 -47.75
C ILE A 718 21.72 39.19 -48.03
N SER A 719 22.49 38.13 -48.29
CA SER A 719 21.93 36.78 -48.42
C SER A 719 21.39 36.25 -47.11
N LEU A 720 20.46 35.29 -47.17
CA LEU A 720 19.89 34.63 -45.99
C LEU A 720 20.99 33.97 -45.13
N ALA A 721 21.99 33.34 -45.76
CA ALA A 721 23.16 32.80 -45.06
C ALA A 721 23.91 33.89 -44.29
N LYS A 722 24.17 35.04 -44.92
CA LYS A 722 24.86 36.14 -44.24
C LYS A 722 24.00 36.76 -43.15
N ALA A 723 22.69 36.86 -43.35
CA ALA A 723 21.73 37.32 -42.34
C ALA A 723 21.68 36.38 -41.13
N PHE A 724 21.80 35.07 -41.34
CA PHE A 724 21.91 34.08 -40.27
C PHE A 724 23.23 34.19 -39.51
N ALA A 725 24.36 34.33 -40.23
CA ALA A 725 25.69 34.52 -39.65
C ALA A 725 25.82 35.82 -38.82
N LEU A 726 25.20 36.90 -39.28
CA LEU A 726 25.11 38.20 -38.58
C LEU A 726 23.93 38.28 -37.60
N SER A 727 23.07 37.26 -37.57
CA SER A 727 21.92 37.15 -36.67
C SER A 727 20.92 38.30 -36.77
N SER A 728 20.60 38.78 -37.97
CA SER A 728 19.61 39.86 -38.20
C SER A 728 18.21 39.46 -37.71
N ASN A 729 17.55 40.30 -36.91
CA ASN A 729 16.17 40.05 -36.47
C ASN A 729 15.17 40.40 -37.56
N THR A 730 15.39 41.53 -38.24
CA THR A 730 14.52 42.02 -39.32
C THR A 730 14.42 41.04 -40.49
N VAL A 731 15.51 40.36 -40.87
CA VAL A 731 15.45 39.31 -41.91
C VAL A 731 14.68 38.08 -41.41
N PHE A 732 14.93 37.62 -40.19
CA PHE A 732 14.24 36.45 -39.66
C PHE A 732 12.76 36.70 -39.31
N GLY A 733 12.39 37.96 -39.06
CA GLY A 733 11.00 38.40 -39.01
C GLY A 733 10.31 38.29 -40.37
N GLN A 734 10.95 38.81 -41.43
CA GLN A 734 10.46 38.67 -42.81
C GLN A 734 10.32 37.19 -43.23
N VAL A 735 11.29 36.35 -42.86
CA VAL A 735 11.25 34.91 -43.19
C VAL A 735 10.10 34.21 -42.46
N ALA A 736 9.88 34.50 -41.18
CA ALA A 736 8.79 33.89 -40.43
C ALA A 736 7.42 34.36 -40.91
N ASP A 737 7.27 35.66 -41.20
CA ASP A 737 6.07 36.21 -41.81
C ASP A 737 5.76 35.54 -43.16
N GLY A 738 6.76 35.44 -44.05
CA GLY A 738 6.62 34.75 -45.33
C GLY A 738 6.34 33.24 -45.23
N LEU A 739 6.71 32.59 -44.12
CA LEU A 739 6.39 31.17 -43.86
C LEU A 739 4.93 30.99 -43.42
N GLY A 740 4.42 31.88 -42.59
CA GLY A 740 3.17 31.70 -41.85
C GLY A 740 3.33 30.84 -40.59
N ALA A 741 2.44 31.08 -39.61
CA ALA A 741 2.51 30.47 -38.28
C ALA A 741 2.41 28.94 -38.30
N GLU A 742 1.55 28.38 -39.15
CA GLU A 742 1.35 26.93 -39.24
C GLU A 742 2.64 26.18 -39.56
N LYS A 743 3.40 26.64 -40.55
CA LYS A 743 4.63 25.97 -40.99
C LYS A 743 5.75 26.11 -39.96
N LEU A 744 5.87 27.27 -39.33
CA LEU A 744 6.88 27.50 -38.29
C LEU A 744 6.61 26.62 -37.06
N VAL A 745 5.35 26.60 -36.58
CA VAL A 745 4.94 25.77 -35.45
C VAL A 745 5.06 24.28 -35.79
N ALA A 746 4.65 23.85 -36.99
CA ALA A 746 4.79 22.46 -37.42
C ALA A 746 6.27 22.02 -37.45
N THR A 747 7.16 22.87 -37.95
CA THR A 747 8.60 22.60 -37.92
C THR A 747 9.10 22.48 -36.49
N ALA A 748 8.77 23.42 -35.60
CA ALA A 748 9.17 23.36 -34.20
C ALA A 748 8.69 22.08 -33.50
N ARG A 749 7.44 21.65 -33.74
CA ARG A 749 6.89 20.39 -33.22
C ARG A 749 7.64 19.17 -33.73
N ALA A 750 8.07 19.17 -35.00
CA ALA A 750 8.87 18.08 -35.58
C ALA A 750 10.27 17.98 -34.93
N PHE A 751 10.81 19.08 -34.42
CA PHE A 751 12.04 19.11 -33.60
C PHE A 751 11.81 18.78 -32.11
N GLY A 752 10.58 18.54 -31.66
CA GLY A 752 10.25 18.11 -30.30
C GLY A 752 9.44 19.11 -29.44
N TYR A 753 9.17 20.33 -29.93
CA TYR A 753 8.33 21.27 -29.17
C TYR A 753 6.93 20.69 -28.92
N GLY A 754 6.41 20.91 -27.71
CA GLY A 754 5.15 20.34 -27.23
C GLY A 754 5.27 18.91 -26.68
N GLN A 755 6.44 18.27 -26.77
CA GLN A 755 6.68 16.93 -26.24
C GLN A 755 7.50 16.99 -24.94
N GLN A 756 7.23 16.08 -24.00
CA GLN A 756 8.12 15.83 -22.86
C GLN A 756 9.26 14.93 -23.34
N LEU A 757 10.45 15.51 -23.51
CA LEU A 757 11.65 14.80 -23.95
C LEU A 757 12.23 13.94 -22.82
N GLY A 758 12.95 12.87 -23.18
CA GLY A 758 13.61 11.96 -22.23
C GLY A 758 12.93 10.59 -22.18
N LEU A 759 13.70 9.51 -22.39
CA LEU A 759 13.20 8.13 -22.23
C LEU A 759 13.12 7.68 -20.77
N ASP A 760 13.99 8.22 -19.91
CA ASP A 760 14.26 7.74 -18.55
C ASP A 760 14.45 8.87 -17.52
N PHE A 761 14.15 10.11 -17.91
CA PHE A 761 14.13 11.30 -17.06
C PHE A 761 13.00 12.25 -17.45
N THR A 762 12.70 13.21 -16.56
CA THR A 762 11.61 14.18 -16.75
C THR A 762 12.11 15.49 -17.34
N THR A 763 11.39 16.02 -18.33
CA THR A 763 11.66 17.33 -18.95
C THR A 763 10.36 18.14 -19.08
N ALA A 764 10.41 19.45 -18.89
CA ALA A 764 9.33 20.35 -19.25
C ALA A 764 9.15 20.39 -20.78
N ALA A 765 7.90 20.39 -21.26
CA ALA A 765 7.62 20.51 -22.69
C ALA A 765 7.94 21.94 -23.16
N SER A 766 8.77 22.07 -24.19
CA SER A 766 9.05 23.36 -24.82
C SER A 766 7.82 23.87 -25.56
N VAL A 767 7.61 25.19 -25.59
CA VAL A 767 6.32 25.79 -25.93
C VAL A 767 6.39 26.56 -27.25
N MET A 768 5.39 26.33 -28.10
CA MET A 768 5.00 27.20 -29.21
C MET A 768 3.55 27.63 -29.00
N PRO A 769 3.14 28.83 -29.45
CA PRO A 769 1.74 29.22 -29.43
C PRO A 769 0.88 28.34 -30.33
N ASN A 770 -0.45 28.43 -30.16
CA ASN A 770 -1.38 27.94 -31.16
C ASN A 770 -1.25 28.82 -32.42
N PRO A 771 -0.94 28.27 -33.62
CA PRO A 771 -0.71 29.07 -34.81
C PRO A 771 -1.90 29.94 -35.22
N GLU A 772 -3.14 29.54 -34.87
CA GLU A 772 -4.35 30.31 -35.16
C GLU A 772 -4.50 31.57 -34.30
N GLU A 773 -3.79 31.64 -33.17
CA GLU A 773 -3.83 32.76 -32.23
C GLU A 773 -2.70 33.78 -32.49
N MET A 774 -1.70 33.41 -33.30
CA MET A 774 -0.52 34.24 -33.53
C MET A 774 -0.83 35.41 -34.46
N THR A 775 -0.51 36.62 -33.99
CA THR A 775 -0.51 37.80 -34.86
C THR A 775 0.70 37.82 -35.79
N GLU A 776 0.64 38.59 -36.87
CA GLU A 776 1.74 38.75 -37.83
C GLU A 776 3.02 39.28 -37.15
N TRP A 777 2.89 40.28 -36.28
CA TRP A 777 4.01 40.84 -35.52
C TRP A 777 4.58 39.82 -34.52
N GLU A 778 3.71 39.06 -33.84
CA GLU A 778 4.17 37.99 -32.97
C GLU A 778 4.93 36.90 -33.74
N LEU A 779 4.43 36.50 -34.90
CA LEU A 779 5.09 35.51 -35.76
C LEU A 779 6.48 35.97 -36.17
N ALA A 780 6.65 37.25 -36.53
CA ALA A 780 7.94 37.81 -36.89
C ALA A 780 8.94 37.73 -35.71
N TRP A 781 8.52 38.08 -34.49
CA TRP A 781 9.36 37.97 -33.30
C TRP A 781 9.61 36.52 -32.88
N ALA A 782 8.62 35.64 -32.98
CA ALA A 782 8.76 34.21 -32.75
C ALA A 782 9.80 33.61 -33.70
N GLY A 783 9.82 34.05 -34.97
CA GLY A 783 10.84 33.72 -35.97
C GLY A 783 12.27 34.12 -35.58
N ALA A 784 12.40 35.23 -34.87
CA ALA A 784 13.67 35.68 -34.28
C ALA A 784 13.98 35.04 -32.91
N GLY A 785 13.03 34.26 -32.37
CA GLY A 785 13.12 33.52 -31.11
C GLY A 785 12.66 34.27 -29.87
N GLN A 786 11.86 35.32 -30.02
CA GLN A 786 11.34 36.13 -28.91
C GLN A 786 9.81 35.94 -28.74
N PRO A 787 9.34 35.50 -27.57
CA PRO A 787 7.92 35.36 -27.29
C PRO A 787 7.29 36.71 -26.91
N VAL A 788 6.48 37.29 -27.80
CA VAL A 788 5.84 38.61 -27.59
C VAL A 788 4.31 38.56 -27.60
N GLY A 789 3.72 37.38 -27.80
CA GLY A 789 2.27 37.18 -27.84
C GLY A 789 1.56 37.65 -26.57
N GLN A 790 0.33 38.14 -26.74
CA GLN A 790 -0.51 38.63 -25.65
C GLN A 790 -1.90 37.97 -25.70
N GLY A 791 -2.47 37.64 -24.54
CA GLY A 791 -3.80 37.03 -24.45
C GLY A 791 -3.84 35.51 -24.62
N HIS A 792 -2.69 34.87 -24.92
CA HIS A 792 -2.50 33.43 -24.94
C HIS A 792 -1.10 33.05 -24.44
N THR A 793 -0.75 31.77 -24.45
CA THR A 793 0.60 31.32 -24.03
C THR A 793 1.63 31.75 -25.09
N PRO A 794 2.61 32.61 -24.76
CA PRO A 794 3.55 33.13 -25.74
C PRO A 794 4.72 32.15 -25.97
N GLY A 795 5.29 32.14 -27.18
CA GLY A 795 6.41 31.28 -27.54
C GLY A 795 7.24 31.86 -28.70
N PRO A 796 8.42 31.31 -29.00
CA PRO A 796 8.96 30.06 -28.46
C PRO A 796 9.52 30.18 -27.04
N GLN A 797 9.35 29.14 -26.24
CA GLN A 797 10.08 28.92 -24.99
C GLN A 797 10.70 27.51 -25.00
N ALA A 798 11.95 27.36 -24.59
CA ALA A 798 12.68 26.10 -24.71
C ALA A 798 13.49 25.76 -23.48
N THR A 799 13.60 24.46 -23.18
CA THR A 799 14.59 23.94 -22.24
C THR A 799 15.97 23.87 -22.90
N VAL A 800 17.04 23.82 -22.09
CA VAL A 800 18.40 23.64 -22.64
C VAL A 800 18.52 22.27 -23.32
N MET A 801 17.85 21.24 -22.79
CA MET A 801 17.72 19.92 -23.40
C MET A 801 17.09 19.98 -24.81
N GLN A 802 15.99 20.73 -24.98
CA GLN A 802 15.35 20.92 -26.29
C GLN A 802 16.29 21.61 -27.29
N ASN A 803 17.06 22.61 -26.83
CA ASN A 803 18.04 23.30 -27.67
C ASN A 803 19.22 22.40 -28.06
N ALA A 804 19.65 21.51 -27.17
CA ALA A 804 20.67 20.50 -27.50
C ALA A 804 20.13 19.49 -28.52
N LEU A 805 18.88 19.05 -28.36
CA LEU A 805 18.19 18.18 -29.32
C LEU A 805 18.06 18.84 -30.70
N MET A 806 17.76 20.14 -30.75
CA MET A 806 17.72 20.90 -32.01
C MET A 806 19.07 20.83 -32.74
N ALA A 807 20.18 21.15 -32.04
CA ALA A 807 21.52 21.06 -32.63
C ALA A 807 21.86 19.62 -33.04
N ALA A 808 21.52 18.64 -32.21
CA ALA A 808 21.71 17.22 -32.49
C ALA A 808 20.96 16.78 -33.75
N THR A 809 19.73 17.25 -33.94
CA THR A 809 18.88 16.90 -35.08
C THR A 809 19.50 17.40 -36.39
N ILE A 810 20.00 18.65 -36.41
CA ILE A 810 20.71 19.18 -37.58
C ILE A 810 22.02 18.41 -37.83
N ALA A 811 22.77 18.11 -36.78
CA ALA A 811 23.99 17.32 -36.86
C ALA A 811 23.76 15.87 -37.33
N ASN A 812 22.55 15.34 -37.10
CA ASN A 812 22.12 13.98 -37.43
C ASN A 812 21.23 13.94 -38.69
N ASN A 813 21.56 14.76 -39.70
CA ASN A 813 20.89 14.75 -41.00
C ASN A 813 19.37 14.97 -40.93
N GLY A 814 18.89 15.73 -39.94
CA GLY A 814 17.48 16.06 -39.74
C GLY A 814 16.69 15.02 -38.94
N ILE A 815 17.32 13.97 -38.40
CA ILE A 815 16.66 12.96 -37.56
C ILE A 815 16.74 13.38 -36.10
N ALA A 816 15.58 13.62 -35.47
CA ALA A 816 15.49 13.94 -34.05
C ALA A 816 15.50 12.67 -33.21
N MET A 817 16.42 12.57 -32.25
CA MET A 817 16.55 11.43 -31.34
C MET A 817 15.96 11.78 -29.97
N ASN A 818 15.12 10.92 -29.38
CA ASN A 818 14.63 11.12 -28.03
C ASN A 818 15.79 10.90 -27.03
N PRO A 819 16.17 11.93 -26.25
CA PRO A 819 17.33 11.80 -25.38
C PRO A 819 17.15 10.75 -24.28
N TYR A 820 18.26 10.17 -23.81
CA TYR A 820 18.25 9.21 -22.70
C TYR A 820 19.55 9.28 -21.90
N VAL A 821 19.47 8.98 -20.60
CA VAL A 821 20.63 9.06 -19.70
C VAL A 821 21.04 7.71 -19.10
N VAL A 822 20.19 6.68 -19.11
CA VAL A 822 20.52 5.32 -18.67
C VAL A 822 21.01 4.50 -19.86
N SER A 823 22.28 4.12 -19.85
CA SER A 823 22.86 3.27 -20.90
C SER A 823 22.55 1.80 -20.64
N GLN A 824 22.74 1.32 -19.40
CA GLN A 824 22.58 -0.08 -19.04
C GLN A 824 22.04 -0.25 -17.62
N ILE A 825 21.37 -1.38 -17.39
CA ILE A 825 21.04 -1.90 -16.06
C ILE A 825 21.92 -3.11 -15.81
N LEU A 826 22.62 -3.12 -14.67
CA LEU A 826 23.58 -4.14 -14.27
C LEU A 826 23.05 -4.89 -13.04
N ALA A 827 23.14 -6.21 -13.06
CA ALA A 827 22.90 -7.06 -11.90
C ALA A 827 23.95 -6.79 -10.79
N PRO A 828 23.71 -7.24 -9.54
CA PRO A 828 24.68 -7.06 -8.45
C PRO A 828 26.06 -7.69 -8.70
N ASP A 829 26.15 -8.67 -9.60
CA ASP A 829 27.40 -9.32 -10.03
C ASP A 829 28.09 -8.62 -11.21
N GLY A 830 27.50 -7.55 -11.75
CA GLY A 830 27.99 -6.78 -12.89
C GLY A 830 27.47 -7.25 -14.25
N THR A 831 26.63 -8.29 -14.31
CA THR A 831 26.04 -8.77 -15.57
C THR A 831 25.07 -7.75 -16.16
N VAL A 832 25.15 -7.49 -17.47
CA VAL A 832 24.22 -6.57 -18.16
C VAL A 832 22.85 -7.23 -18.29
N LEU A 833 21.85 -6.67 -17.63
CA LEU A 833 20.45 -7.12 -17.70
C LEU A 833 19.68 -6.44 -18.83
N LYS A 834 19.93 -5.15 -19.04
CA LYS A 834 19.25 -4.33 -20.06
C LYS A 834 20.21 -3.31 -20.65
N THR A 835 20.06 -3.05 -21.94
CA THR A 835 20.75 -1.96 -22.65
C THR A 835 19.72 -1.08 -23.33
N THR A 836 19.78 0.23 -23.09
CA THR A 836 18.92 1.21 -23.74
C THR A 836 19.37 1.41 -25.18
N ARG A 837 18.42 1.50 -26.11
CA ARG A 837 18.67 1.83 -27.51
C ARG A 837 18.07 3.19 -27.80
N GLY A 838 18.78 4.02 -28.56
CA GLY A 838 18.29 5.32 -29.01
C GLY A 838 16.98 5.17 -29.79
N HIS A 839 16.04 6.08 -29.55
CA HIS A 839 14.71 6.08 -30.15
C HIS A 839 14.50 7.34 -30.98
N SER A 840 14.21 7.21 -32.27
CA SER A 840 13.94 8.36 -33.14
C SER A 840 12.55 8.95 -32.84
N LEU A 841 12.46 10.28 -32.73
CA LEU A 841 11.20 11.04 -32.74
C LEU A 841 10.67 11.23 -34.17
N GLY A 842 11.53 11.07 -35.17
CA GLY A 842 11.19 11.17 -36.59
C GLY A 842 12.18 12.01 -37.37
N GLN A 843 11.95 12.11 -38.68
CA GLN A 843 12.67 13.02 -39.56
C GLN A 843 12.03 14.41 -39.43
N ALA A 844 12.72 15.36 -38.81
CA ALA A 844 12.21 16.72 -38.58
C ALA A 844 12.26 17.57 -39.87
N VAL A 845 13.35 17.42 -40.64
CA VAL A 845 13.57 18.06 -41.96
C VAL A 845 14.38 17.12 -42.84
N GLY A 846 14.34 17.27 -44.16
CA GLY A 846 15.16 16.46 -45.07
C GLY A 846 16.66 16.61 -44.83
N SER A 847 17.45 15.59 -45.18
CA SER A 847 18.91 15.60 -45.02
C SER A 847 19.59 16.75 -45.80
N GLY A 848 19.06 17.10 -46.98
CA GLY A 848 19.56 18.24 -47.76
C GLY A 848 19.31 19.60 -47.09
N THR A 849 18.18 19.74 -46.39
CA THR A 849 17.89 20.91 -45.55
C THR A 849 18.83 20.96 -44.37
N ALA A 850 19.00 19.84 -43.66
CA ALA A 850 19.90 19.75 -42.52
C ALA A 850 21.35 20.13 -42.89
N GLU A 851 21.88 19.66 -44.02
CA GLU A 851 23.24 20.01 -44.46
C GLU A 851 23.38 21.50 -44.82
N GLN A 852 22.36 22.11 -45.42
CA GLN A 852 22.36 23.57 -45.66
C GLN A 852 22.33 24.38 -44.36
N VAL A 853 21.49 24.00 -43.39
CA VAL A 853 21.45 24.64 -42.07
C VAL A 853 22.79 24.46 -41.35
N LYS A 854 23.37 23.26 -41.43
CA LYS A 854 24.69 22.93 -40.88
C LYS A 854 25.80 23.77 -41.49
N GLN A 855 25.80 23.99 -42.81
CA GLN A 855 26.73 24.90 -43.49
C GLN A 855 26.55 26.35 -43.02
N ALA A 856 25.31 26.81 -42.83
CA ALA A 856 25.03 28.14 -42.30
C ALA A 856 25.50 28.29 -40.84
N MET A 857 25.36 27.24 -40.02
CA MET A 857 25.87 27.21 -38.64
C MET A 857 27.41 27.19 -38.59
N LEU A 858 28.08 26.59 -39.58
CA LEU A 858 29.54 26.69 -39.71
C LEU A 858 29.98 28.14 -39.98
N ASP A 859 29.28 28.84 -40.87
CA ASP A 859 29.59 30.24 -41.21
C ASP A 859 29.41 31.19 -40.01
N VAL A 860 28.44 30.91 -39.13
CA VAL A 860 28.27 31.68 -37.87
C VAL A 860 29.53 31.62 -37.00
N VAL A 861 30.18 30.46 -36.91
CA VAL A 861 31.39 30.30 -36.08
C VAL A 861 32.62 30.86 -36.81
N GLN A 862 32.73 30.67 -38.12
CA GLN A 862 33.91 31.13 -38.86
C GLN A 862 33.91 32.64 -39.12
N ASN A 863 32.76 33.21 -39.48
CA ASN A 863 32.64 34.57 -40.01
C ASN A 863 31.53 35.41 -39.35
N GLY A 864 30.95 34.92 -38.25
CA GLY A 864 29.77 35.50 -37.62
C GLY A 864 29.87 35.64 -36.11
N THR A 865 28.70 35.62 -35.45
CA THR A 865 28.55 35.89 -34.02
C THR A 865 29.08 34.78 -33.11
N GLY A 866 29.40 33.59 -33.64
CA GLY A 866 29.80 32.40 -32.88
C GLY A 866 31.31 32.15 -32.80
N SER A 867 32.14 33.10 -33.25
CA SER A 867 33.60 32.92 -33.35
C SER A 867 34.29 32.53 -32.03
N ALA A 868 33.72 32.91 -30.89
CA ALA A 868 34.23 32.49 -29.59
C ALA A 868 34.12 30.98 -29.32
N ALA A 869 33.28 30.25 -30.05
CA ALA A 869 33.15 28.79 -29.96
C ALA A 869 34.20 28.01 -30.78
N ALA A 870 35.04 28.70 -31.55
CA ALA A 870 36.02 28.05 -32.42
C ALA A 870 37.06 27.23 -31.64
N ILE A 871 37.42 26.07 -32.18
CA ILE A 871 38.45 25.18 -31.63
C ILE A 871 39.56 25.05 -32.66
N ALA A 872 40.81 25.28 -32.26
CA ALA A 872 41.95 25.13 -33.16
C ALA A 872 42.02 23.67 -33.67
N GLY A 873 42.09 23.51 -35.00
CA GLY A 873 42.18 22.20 -35.64
C GLY A 873 40.85 21.46 -35.84
N VAL A 874 39.73 21.95 -35.29
CA VAL A 874 38.41 21.32 -35.43
C VAL A 874 37.39 22.31 -35.96
N LYS A 875 36.66 21.94 -37.02
CA LYS A 875 35.53 22.74 -37.51
C LYS A 875 34.35 22.59 -36.56
N VAL A 876 33.91 23.70 -35.98
CA VAL A 876 32.74 23.79 -35.09
C VAL A 876 31.64 24.53 -35.82
N ALA A 877 30.41 24.03 -35.75
CA ALA A 877 29.22 24.72 -36.25
C ALA A 877 28.30 25.07 -35.08
N GLY A 878 27.66 26.23 -35.14
CA GLY A 878 26.77 26.66 -34.06
C GLY A 878 25.96 27.89 -34.37
N LYS A 879 25.14 28.30 -33.39
CA LYS A 879 24.37 29.53 -33.42
C LYS A 879 24.32 30.15 -32.02
N THR A 880 24.59 31.45 -31.95
CA THR A 880 24.42 32.22 -30.72
C THR A 880 23.00 32.76 -30.57
N GLY A 881 22.60 33.00 -29.34
CA GLY A 881 21.41 33.75 -28.99
C GLY A 881 21.67 34.73 -27.84
N THR A 882 20.88 35.79 -27.87
CA THR A 882 20.75 36.76 -26.79
C THR A 882 19.26 36.92 -26.58
N ALA A 883 18.79 36.65 -25.37
CA ALA A 883 17.38 36.72 -25.03
C ALA A 883 17.19 37.80 -23.98
N GLU A 884 16.42 38.83 -24.34
CA GLU A 884 16.06 39.89 -23.41
C GLU A 884 15.14 39.32 -22.32
N THR A 885 15.42 39.71 -21.09
CA THR A 885 14.64 39.33 -19.92
C THR A 885 14.10 40.59 -19.26
N ASN A 886 13.22 40.44 -18.27
CA ASN A 886 12.75 41.57 -17.46
C ASN A 886 13.85 42.12 -16.50
N ASN A 887 15.07 41.56 -16.54
CA ASN A 887 16.20 41.97 -15.71
C ASN A 887 17.15 42.91 -16.46
N ALA A 888 18.12 43.48 -15.74
CA ALA A 888 19.09 44.43 -16.28
C ALA A 888 19.98 43.85 -17.40
N ASN A 889 20.20 42.53 -17.40
CA ASN A 889 21.03 41.81 -18.35
C ASN A 889 20.23 40.74 -19.12
N ALA A 890 20.61 40.51 -20.38
CA ALA A 890 20.06 39.46 -21.22
C ALA A 890 20.69 38.09 -20.90
N ASN A 891 19.97 37.01 -21.21
CA ASN A 891 20.56 35.66 -21.17
C ASN A 891 21.43 35.45 -22.41
N SER A 892 22.59 34.83 -22.24
CA SER A 892 23.46 34.41 -23.33
C SER A 892 23.24 32.94 -23.63
N THR A 893 22.98 32.61 -24.88
CA THR A 893 22.71 31.23 -25.30
C THR A 893 23.56 30.81 -26.49
N PHE A 894 23.87 29.52 -26.57
CA PHE A 894 24.60 28.93 -27.69
C PHE A 894 24.11 27.50 -27.93
N VAL A 895 24.00 27.15 -29.20
CA VAL A 895 23.76 25.76 -29.63
C VAL A 895 24.79 25.42 -30.70
N GLY A 896 25.30 24.20 -30.73
CA GLY A 896 26.29 23.82 -31.72
C GLY A 896 26.66 22.35 -31.69
N PHE A 897 27.58 21.97 -32.55
CA PHE A 897 28.11 20.62 -32.62
C PHE A 897 29.52 20.60 -33.24
N ALA A 898 30.25 19.55 -32.91
CA ALA A 898 31.56 19.27 -33.46
C ALA A 898 31.87 17.76 -33.46
N PRO A 899 32.78 17.29 -34.32
CA PRO A 899 33.33 17.99 -35.49
C PRO A 899 32.26 18.24 -36.57
N TYR A 900 32.42 19.26 -37.42
CA TYR A 900 31.48 19.56 -38.49
C TYR A 900 31.28 18.37 -39.46
N ASP A 901 32.37 17.76 -39.94
CA ASP A 901 32.31 16.77 -41.01
C ASP A 901 31.69 15.43 -40.53
N THR A 902 31.91 15.04 -39.26
CA THR A 902 31.30 13.86 -38.64
C THR A 902 30.93 14.16 -37.19
N PRO A 903 29.77 14.78 -36.93
CA PRO A 903 29.39 15.23 -35.60
C PRO A 903 29.27 14.08 -34.60
N THR A 904 29.96 14.21 -33.48
CA THR A 904 29.92 13.23 -32.37
C THR A 904 29.41 13.85 -31.06
N VAL A 905 29.36 15.19 -30.98
CA VAL A 905 28.84 15.92 -29.83
C VAL A 905 28.02 17.10 -30.33
N ALA A 906 26.77 17.20 -29.88
CA ALA A 906 25.93 18.39 -29.97
C ALA A 906 25.76 19.00 -28.57
N ILE A 907 25.71 20.32 -28.47
CA ILE A 907 25.70 21.04 -27.20
C ILE A 907 24.68 22.19 -27.22
N ALA A 908 24.09 22.46 -26.06
CA ALA A 908 23.42 23.72 -25.77
C ALA A 908 23.90 24.30 -24.43
N VAL A 909 24.00 25.62 -24.39
CA VAL A 909 24.47 26.40 -23.24
C VAL A 909 23.53 27.57 -23.02
N VAL A 910 23.15 27.82 -21.78
CA VAL A 910 22.47 29.04 -21.32
C VAL A 910 23.22 29.60 -20.12
N ILE A 911 23.53 30.89 -20.15
CA ILE A 911 24.05 31.68 -19.03
C ILE A 911 23.04 32.80 -18.75
N GLU A 912 22.47 32.79 -17.56
CA GLU A 912 21.49 33.79 -17.14
C GLU A 912 22.15 35.12 -16.78
N GLN A 913 21.48 36.23 -17.12
CA GLN A 913 21.89 37.59 -16.76
C GLN A 913 23.35 37.94 -17.10
N ASN A 914 23.85 37.46 -18.25
CA ASN A 914 25.24 37.62 -18.67
C ASN A 914 25.56 39.10 -18.92
N ALA A 915 26.46 39.68 -18.11
CA ALA A 915 26.81 41.09 -18.21
C ALA A 915 27.75 41.36 -19.40
N LYS A 916 27.79 42.61 -19.89
CA LYS A 916 28.75 42.99 -20.93
C LYS A 916 30.19 42.83 -20.42
N GLY A 917 30.99 42.03 -21.12
CA GLY A 917 32.39 41.75 -20.77
C GLY A 917 32.60 40.41 -20.04
N GLU A 918 31.52 39.75 -19.63
CA GLU A 918 31.56 38.36 -19.16
C GLU A 918 31.69 37.38 -20.33
N GLU A 919 32.14 36.17 -20.03
CA GLU A 919 32.34 35.13 -21.03
C GLU A 919 31.00 34.70 -21.64
N SER A 920 30.92 34.71 -22.98
CA SER A 920 29.70 34.33 -23.69
C SER A 920 29.39 32.82 -23.61
N ALA A 921 28.13 32.46 -23.77
CA ALA A 921 27.72 31.05 -23.90
C ALA A 921 28.41 30.32 -25.06
N ALA A 922 28.81 31.03 -26.11
CA ALA A 922 29.58 30.47 -27.23
C ALA A 922 31.00 30.05 -26.81
N ALA A 923 31.69 30.89 -26.03
CA ALA A 923 33.01 30.57 -25.49
C ALA A 923 32.93 29.35 -24.55
N VAL A 924 31.94 29.33 -23.65
CA VAL A 924 31.65 28.18 -22.77
C VAL A 924 31.34 26.92 -23.59
N GLY A 925 30.52 27.03 -24.63
CA GLY A 925 30.22 25.92 -25.53
C GLY A 925 31.47 25.36 -26.21
N GLY A 926 32.36 26.23 -26.69
CA GLY A 926 33.65 25.84 -27.28
C GLY A 926 34.58 25.13 -26.29
N GLN A 927 34.61 25.56 -25.02
CA GLN A 927 35.39 24.89 -23.97
C GLN A 927 34.89 23.46 -23.71
N VAL A 928 33.58 23.28 -23.54
CA VAL A 928 32.99 21.97 -23.26
C VAL A 928 33.08 21.05 -24.47
N LEU A 929 32.86 21.55 -25.70
CA LEU A 929 33.08 20.79 -26.92
C LEU A 929 34.54 20.32 -27.03
N ARG A 930 35.51 21.17 -26.72
CA ARG A 930 36.94 20.77 -26.73
C ARG A 930 37.21 19.64 -25.74
N ALA A 931 36.67 19.73 -24.53
CA ALA A 931 36.80 18.67 -23.52
C ALA A 931 36.13 17.36 -23.97
N ALA A 932 34.96 17.45 -24.60
CA ALA A 932 34.23 16.29 -25.12
C ALA A 932 34.97 15.60 -26.28
N LEU A 933 35.54 16.36 -27.21
CA LEU A 933 36.33 15.83 -28.32
C LEU A 933 37.61 15.16 -27.84
N ALA A 934 38.35 15.83 -26.94
CA ALA A 934 39.56 15.24 -26.34
C ALA A 934 39.24 13.94 -25.59
N THR A 935 38.09 13.88 -24.93
CA THR A 935 37.57 12.69 -24.24
C THR A 935 37.29 11.53 -25.20
N GLN A 936 36.84 11.84 -26.42
CA GLN A 936 36.60 10.88 -27.50
C GLN A 936 37.86 10.56 -28.33
N GLY A 937 39.01 11.19 -28.02
CA GLY A 937 40.28 11.02 -28.75
C GLY A 937 40.37 11.77 -30.07
N LEU A 938 39.61 12.87 -30.22
CA LEU A 938 39.52 13.71 -31.43
C LEU A 938 40.15 15.09 -31.28
#